data_AF-A0A1Q8S1Y2-F1
#
_entry.id   AF-A0A1Q8S1Y2-F1
#
_cell.length_a   1.000
_cell.length_b   1.000
_cell.length_c   1.000
_cell.angle_alpha   90.00
_cell.angle_beta   90.00
_cell.angle_gamma   90.00
#
_symmetry.space_group_name_H-M   'P 1'
#
loop_
_entity.id
_entity.type
_entity.pdbx_description
1 polymer ?
#
loop_
_entity_poly.entity_id
_entity_poly.type
_entity_poly.pdbx_seq_one_letter_code
_entity_poly.pdbx_strand_id
1 'polypeptide(L)'
;MSVITPPIKDLLEVTDDTENCLKFMKNVSIPLKDSPLPIRANVYLPLTSDKASRYPVLVTYGPYGKDIPYAKFYPKSFSEVNPEQRSKYSAWETPDPVYWTKQGYAIVRADERGLGQSPGLLDTMSRGTSECFFDVVEWAADQSWSNGKVGLLGISYYAGSQWRVAARRPKGLAAIIPWEGMSDYYRDRCRHGGIYSNKFISVWWTRQVLVNQYGRKDRSKLEFPPDGPGARGQEDTIEGDLPDNVLAANRQDQTRDNEANRFRDDDYYASKEYNLKDIEVPVLSVANLGGILLHLRGNVQGYLGAGSKLKYLRFITGRHDLPFYYPEEVELQKSFLDAFLKGDDRVGWSIPGKVAPVTLTLRKGNVGFNNAEREKAYERREESAWPIPRTKYTNFYLTPDFGLTTAGPGTESKTVSYKALGSLENQQVVSFTTDPFEQDTEVTGHVTARLNVSVTRENAGNESDIDLFVTLRHIDPTGQEVFYTGTAGDPVPVVKGWLRASNRKVHDEHPKHKPWLPHREYLSSDVQPVKAGEVYCVDIEVWPTNVIVDKGGKLVFEISSGDTQGSGIFQHSSDIDRPASKFAGFEVRNNLPANMSFSKHFSIANIPYGIASSAIHTRSVATRVDDSVIFLADLALETKNIQHVLSDKHMLSNHSVPIDEVQMHLPIQVSGFTDYSCSKEHLLNAAEAILGEATLPPAAPHLPIGYGGRASSIDVSGTKITRPYGQYVDGDKIGFGPSKAVDYELEMACIIGKPTQRGDRISVSDADEHIFGLVLLNDWSSRDIQAFEMNPLGPMNGKSFGTTISPWVVTLEALEPFAIQPPTKDIPAPSYLLDKKEKSSYNIALRAEVLTGGEATTVCNAKLSWMYWTFRDLVAQQTINGCNVRTGDVLATGTVSGAGDDEHGCLLEMTKGGKVGWKTTDGQERMYLQDGDGVRMSGYAGDGVGFGECVGFIVPARPI
;
A
#
# COMPACT_ATOMS: atom_id res chain seq x y z
N MET A 1 15.60 -15.74 32.36
CA MET A 1 16.16 -16.99 32.92
C MET A 1 17.68 -16.88 32.91
N SER A 2 18.38 -17.43 33.90
CA SER A 2 19.85 -17.48 33.91
C SER A 2 20.35 -18.52 32.91
N VAL A 3 21.20 -18.11 31.97
CA VAL A 3 21.87 -19.01 31.01
C VAL A 3 22.83 -19.93 31.77
N ILE A 4 22.79 -21.24 31.49
CA ILE A 4 23.71 -22.21 32.10
C ILE A 4 24.88 -22.45 31.14
N THR A 5 26.11 -22.28 31.60
CA THR A 5 27.31 -22.50 30.77
C THR A 5 28.29 -23.43 31.49
N PRO A 6 29.22 -24.08 30.78
CA PRO A 6 30.44 -24.59 31.40
C PRO A 6 31.24 -23.44 32.06
N PRO A 7 32.23 -23.75 32.91
CA PRO A 7 33.11 -22.74 33.50
C PRO A 7 33.86 -21.95 32.43
N ILE A 8 33.74 -20.63 32.47
CA ILE A 8 34.38 -19.72 31.50
C ILE A 8 35.90 -19.69 31.71
N LYS A 9 36.66 -19.81 30.62
CA LYS A 9 38.14 -19.85 30.59
C LYS A 9 38.71 -18.67 29.80
N ASP A 10 39.97 -18.31 30.05
CA ASP A 10 40.71 -17.51 29.08
C ASP A 10 41.22 -18.43 27.96
N LEU A 11 40.89 -18.08 26.71
CA LEU A 11 41.12 -18.90 25.53
C LEU A 11 42.08 -18.26 24.53
N LEU A 12 42.67 -17.10 24.89
CA LEU A 12 43.49 -16.31 23.99
C LEU A 12 44.72 -17.08 23.50
N GLU A 13 44.83 -17.23 22.18
CA GLU A 13 46.03 -17.70 21.51
C GLU A 13 46.54 -16.60 20.58
N VAL A 14 47.85 -16.35 20.57
CA VAL A 14 48.47 -15.33 19.71
C VAL A 14 49.54 -15.97 18.83
N THR A 15 49.40 -15.77 17.52
CA THR A 15 50.28 -16.32 16.50
C THR A 15 50.70 -15.23 15.53
N ASP A 16 52.00 -15.07 15.29
CA ASP A 16 52.52 -14.25 14.20
C ASP A 16 52.59 -15.11 12.93
N ASP A 17 51.72 -14.81 11.96
CA ASP A 17 51.70 -15.46 10.65
C ASP A 17 52.56 -14.68 9.66
N THR A 18 53.84 -15.01 9.63
CA THR A 18 54.83 -14.36 8.75
C THR A 18 54.56 -14.61 7.27
N GLU A 19 53.87 -15.71 6.91
CA GLU A 19 53.51 -16.03 5.52
C GLU A 19 52.49 -15.03 4.99
N ASN A 20 51.46 -14.72 5.79
CA ASN A 20 50.40 -13.79 5.42
C ASN A 20 50.63 -12.35 5.93
N CYS A 21 51.79 -12.08 6.54
CA CYS A 21 52.17 -10.78 7.10
C CYS A 21 51.15 -10.20 8.09
N LEU A 22 50.56 -11.05 8.94
CA LEU A 22 49.60 -10.63 9.96
C LEU A 22 49.87 -11.27 11.32
N LYS A 23 49.42 -10.61 12.38
CA LYS A 23 49.30 -11.17 13.72
C LYS A 23 47.86 -11.61 13.94
N PHE A 24 47.68 -12.86 14.36
CA PHE A 24 46.39 -13.48 14.62
C PHE A 24 46.22 -13.72 16.12
N MET A 25 45.20 -13.12 16.71
CA MET A 25 44.77 -13.35 18.09
C MET A 25 43.45 -14.10 18.07
N LYS A 26 43.46 -15.38 18.43
CA LYS A 26 42.28 -16.25 18.43
C LYS A 26 41.60 -16.24 19.79
N ASN A 27 40.26 -16.26 19.80
CA ASN A 27 39.41 -16.35 21.00
C ASN A 27 39.62 -15.22 22.04
N VAL A 28 39.92 -14.00 21.60
CA VAL A 28 39.94 -12.81 22.45
C VAL A 28 38.61 -12.69 23.19
N SER A 29 38.69 -12.49 24.51
CA SER A 29 37.53 -12.29 25.39
C SER A 29 37.15 -10.82 25.44
N ILE A 30 36.01 -10.47 24.83
CA ILE A 30 35.45 -9.13 24.88
C ILE A 30 34.50 -9.05 26.08
N PRO A 31 34.80 -8.22 27.10
CA PRO A 31 33.89 -8.02 28.21
C PRO A 31 32.65 -7.26 27.74
N LEU A 32 31.48 -7.65 28.26
CA LEU A 32 30.22 -6.96 28.04
C LEU A 32 29.85 -6.12 29.27
N LYS A 33 29.10 -5.03 29.08
CA LYS A 33 28.69 -4.15 30.17
C LYS A 33 27.60 -4.77 31.03
N ASP A 34 26.61 -5.38 30.37
CA ASP A 34 25.38 -5.89 30.99
C ASP A 34 25.36 -7.42 31.13
N SER A 35 26.48 -8.10 30.89
CA SER A 35 26.59 -9.57 30.97
C SER A 35 27.95 -10.00 31.54
N PRO A 36 27.99 -10.96 32.48
CA PRO A 36 29.25 -11.54 32.95
C PRO A 36 29.87 -12.51 31.94
N LEU A 37 29.13 -12.91 30.90
CA LEU A 37 29.60 -13.81 29.85
C LEU A 37 30.25 -12.99 28.73
N PRO A 38 31.48 -13.32 28.30
CA PRO A 38 32.17 -12.57 27.26
C PRO A 38 31.68 -12.94 25.86
N ILE A 39 31.94 -12.06 24.89
CA ILE A 39 31.93 -12.42 23.47
C ILE A 39 33.33 -12.88 23.05
N ARG A 40 33.42 -13.95 22.27
CA ARG A 40 34.68 -14.43 21.70
C ARG A 40 34.89 -13.87 20.30
N ALA A 41 36.07 -13.30 20.09
CA ALA A 41 36.47 -12.76 18.81
C ALA A 41 37.85 -13.25 18.36
N ASN A 42 38.03 -13.23 17.05
CA ASN A 42 39.31 -13.37 16.39
C ASN A 42 39.74 -11.98 15.92
N VAL A 43 40.98 -11.59 16.24
CA VAL A 43 41.56 -10.30 15.85
C VAL A 43 42.74 -10.53 14.91
N TYR A 44 42.74 -9.83 13.78
CA TYR A 44 43.79 -9.88 12.77
C TYR A 44 44.39 -8.49 12.64
N LEU A 45 45.69 -8.37 12.87
CA LEU A 45 46.43 -7.11 12.82
C LEU A 45 47.53 -7.19 11.76
N PRO A 46 47.86 -6.09 11.06
CA PRO A 46 49.06 -6.06 10.24
C PRO A 46 50.30 -6.42 11.07
N LEU A 47 51.17 -7.28 10.54
CA LEU A 47 52.41 -7.64 11.22
C LEU A 47 53.41 -6.50 11.08
N THR A 48 53.69 -5.80 12.19
CA THR A 48 54.62 -4.66 12.23
C THR A 48 55.51 -4.73 13.46
N SER A 49 56.73 -4.20 13.33
CA SER A 49 57.62 -3.95 14.47
C SER A 49 57.29 -2.65 15.22
N ASP A 50 56.48 -1.77 14.62
CA ASP A 50 56.05 -0.51 15.22
C ASP A 50 54.85 -0.71 16.16
N LYS A 51 55.10 -0.64 17.47
CA LYS A 51 54.06 -0.74 18.52
C LYS A 51 53.19 0.52 18.64
N ALA A 52 53.57 1.63 18.01
CA ALA A 52 52.80 2.87 17.98
C ALA A 52 51.75 2.89 16.84
N SER A 53 51.84 1.96 15.89
CA SER A 53 50.86 1.84 14.81
C SER A 53 49.44 1.66 15.34
N ARG A 54 48.49 2.37 14.74
CA ARG A 54 47.06 2.32 15.03
C ARG A 54 46.30 2.15 13.72
N TYR A 55 45.29 1.30 13.72
CA TYR A 55 44.57 0.92 12.51
C TYR A 55 43.08 1.22 12.63
N PRO A 56 42.43 1.65 11.53
CA PRO A 56 40.98 1.53 11.44
C PRO A 56 40.56 0.07 11.56
N VAL A 57 39.38 -0.18 12.13
CA VAL A 57 38.94 -1.53 12.47
C VAL A 57 37.69 -1.91 11.67
N LEU A 58 37.70 -3.06 11.01
CA LEU A 58 36.49 -3.67 10.46
C LEU A 58 35.97 -4.75 11.41
N VAL A 59 34.69 -4.67 11.75
CA VAL A 59 34.07 -5.61 12.70
C VAL A 59 32.95 -6.40 12.02
N THR A 60 32.97 -7.71 12.22
CA THR A 60 31.85 -8.61 11.93
C THR A 60 31.40 -9.35 13.18
N TYR A 61 30.09 -9.47 13.35
CA TYR A 61 29.46 -10.14 14.48
C TYR A 61 28.23 -10.91 13.99
N GLY A 62 28.23 -12.23 14.16
CA GLY A 62 27.18 -13.07 13.59
C GLY A 62 27.29 -14.56 13.90
N PRO A 63 26.42 -15.38 13.30
CA PRO A 63 26.12 -16.71 13.82
C PRO A 63 26.90 -17.83 13.15
N TYR A 64 27.64 -17.55 12.08
CA TYR A 64 28.19 -18.57 11.18
C TYR A 64 29.52 -19.17 11.62
N GLY A 65 30.01 -18.82 12.81
CA GLY A 65 31.24 -19.38 13.37
C GLY A 65 32.49 -18.68 12.86
N LYS A 66 33.13 -17.89 13.72
CA LYS A 66 34.35 -17.15 13.41
C LYS A 66 35.55 -18.04 13.08
N ASP A 67 35.50 -19.34 13.36
CA ASP A 67 36.58 -20.29 13.09
C ASP A 67 36.27 -21.23 11.92
N ILE A 68 35.11 -21.07 11.27
CA ILE A 68 34.70 -21.96 10.18
C ILE A 68 35.30 -21.47 8.85
N PRO A 69 36.19 -22.25 8.20
CA PRO A 69 36.80 -21.82 6.94
C PRO A 69 35.77 -21.81 5.82
N TYR A 70 35.74 -20.77 4.99
CA TYR A 70 34.86 -20.68 3.82
C TYR A 70 35.05 -21.89 2.89
N ALA A 71 36.30 -22.30 2.65
CA ALA A 71 36.64 -23.48 1.85
C ALA A 71 35.93 -24.77 2.29
N LYS A 72 35.55 -24.87 3.58
CA LYS A 72 34.75 -25.97 4.11
C LYS A 72 33.26 -25.62 4.14
N PHE A 73 32.91 -24.39 4.49
CA PHE A 73 31.52 -23.95 4.60
C PHE A 73 30.74 -24.12 3.28
N TYR A 74 31.33 -23.63 2.18
CA TYR A 74 30.77 -23.80 0.84
C TYR A 74 31.87 -23.93 -0.23
N PRO A 75 32.44 -25.13 -0.42
CA PRO A 75 33.63 -25.34 -1.25
C PRO A 75 33.49 -24.89 -2.71
N LYS A 76 32.31 -25.15 -3.31
CA LYS A 76 32.00 -24.75 -4.69
C LYS A 76 32.13 -23.23 -4.86
N SER A 77 31.41 -22.48 -4.03
CA SER A 77 31.46 -21.02 -4.03
C SER A 77 32.86 -20.49 -3.74
N PHE A 78 33.55 -21.02 -2.73
CA PHE A 78 34.93 -20.59 -2.40
C PHE A 78 35.90 -20.73 -3.58
N SER A 79 35.70 -21.73 -4.44
CA SER A 79 36.53 -21.92 -5.63
C SER A 79 36.39 -20.79 -6.67
N GLU A 80 35.26 -20.09 -6.65
CA GLU A 80 34.89 -19.00 -7.58
C GLU A 80 35.22 -17.61 -7.00
N VAL A 81 35.47 -17.50 -5.69
CA VAL A 81 35.87 -16.24 -5.05
C VAL A 81 37.17 -15.73 -5.67
N ASN A 82 37.27 -14.41 -5.84
CA ASN A 82 38.47 -13.72 -6.29
C ASN A 82 39.71 -14.24 -5.53
N PRO A 83 40.77 -14.74 -6.21
CA PRO A 83 41.97 -15.24 -5.56
C PRO A 83 42.62 -14.28 -4.56
N GLU A 84 42.53 -12.96 -4.78
CA GLU A 84 43.05 -11.96 -3.84
C GLU A 84 42.26 -11.86 -2.53
N GLN A 85 41.01 -12.33 -2.53
CA GLN A 85 40.11 -12.38 -1.38
C GLN A 85 40.04 -13.80 -0.77
N ARG A 86 40.97 -14.68 -1.12
CA ARG A 86 41.02 -16.07 -0.65
C ARG A 86 42.27 -16.32 0.17
N SER A 87 42.06 -16.73 1.41
CA SER A 87 43.10 -17.15 2.33
C SER A 87 42.62 -18.30 3.22
N LYS A 88 43.53 -18.84 4.05
CA LYS A 88 43.17 -19.81 5.09
C LYS A 88 42.26 -19.21 6.18
N TYR A 89 42.15 -17.88 6.25
CA TYR A 89 41.34 -17.16 7.21
C TYR A 89 39.98 -16.70 6.67
N SER A 90 39.71 -16.85 5.37
CA SER A 90 38.43 -16.46 4.77
C SER A 90 37.28 -17.22 5.44
N ALA A 91 36.22 -16.49 5.78
CA ALA A 91 34.96 -17.05 6.28
C ALA A 91 33.78 -16.53 5.47
N TRP A 92 32.73 -17.34 5.40
CA TRP A 92 31.49 -17.05 4.67
C TRP A 92 30.98 -15.64 4.98
N GLU A 93 30.69 -14.85 3.93
CA GLU A 93 30.07 -13.52 4.01
C GLU A 93 30.86 -12.42 4.75
N THR A 94 32.16 -12.63 4.99
CA THR A 94 33.02 -11.67 5.70
C THR A 94 34.19 -11.19 4.83
N PRO A 95 34.74 -9.99 5.11
CA PRO A 95 35.98 -9.52 4.49
C PRO A 95 37.16 -10.47 4.78
N ASP A 96 38.02 -10.72 3.79
CA ASP A 96 39.18 -11.59 3.97
C ASP A 96 40.28 -10.89 4.82
N PRO A 97 40.70 -11.47 5.96
CA PRO A 97 41.64 -10.79 6.83
C PRO A 97 43.02 -10.54 6.23
N VAL A 98 43.50 -11.40 5.33
CA VAL A 98 44.83 -11.24 4.71
C VAL A 98 44.82 -10.04 3.76
N TYR A 99 43.79 -9.92 2.93
CA TYR A 99 43.65 -8.76 2.06
C TYR A 99 43.54 -7.46 2.85
N TRP A 100 42.62 -7.37 3.81
CA TRP A 100 42.33 -6.09 4.47
C TRP A 100 43.42 -5.64 5.44
N THR A 101 44.14 -6.57 6.08
CA THR A 101 45.34 -6.21 6.87
C THR A 101 46.45 -5.67 5.98
N LYS A 102 46.63 -6.20 4.77
CA LYS A 102 47.54 -5.63 3.76
C LYS A 102 47.12 -4.22 3.33
N GLN A 103 45.82 -3.89 3.38
CA GLN A 103 45.31 -2.53 3.15
C GLN A 103 45.40 -1.62 4.40
N GLY A 104 46.02 -2.06 5.49
CA GLY A 104 46.21 -1.28 6.71
C GLY A 104 44.98 -1.21 7.62
N TYR A 105 44.11 -2.22 7.60
CA TYR A 105 42.99 -2.37 8.54
C TYR A 105 43.28 -3.45 9.58
N ALA A 106 42.75 -3.27 10.79
CA ALA A 106 42.57 -4.37 11.74
C ALA A 106 41.20 -5.03 11.50
N ILE A 107 41.10 -6.35 11.67
CA ILE A 107 39.84 -7.08 11.50
C ILE A 107 39.47 -7.75 12.82
N VAL A 108 38.23 -7.56 13.27
CA VAL A 108 37.64 -8.25 14.41
C VAL A 108 36.47 -9.07 13.92
N ARG A 109 36.56 -10.40 14.03
CA ARG A 109 35.48 -11.33 13.68
C ARG A 109 35.00 -12.02 14.94
N ALA A 110 33.78 -11.72 15.35
CA ALA A 110 33.20 -12.17 16.61
C ALA A 110 32.05 -13.15 16.40
N ASP A 111 32.01 -14.19 17.25
CA ASP A 111 30.86 -15.08 17.34
C ASP A 111 29.75 -14.37 18.12
N GLU A 112 28.53 -14.42 17.59
CA GLU A 112 27.37 -13.93 18.31
C GLU A 112 27.12 -14.73 19.60
N ARG A 113 26.56 -14.08 20.63
CA ARG A 113 26.25 -14.71 21.93
C ARG A 113 25.51 -16.06 21.76
N GLY A 114 25.95 -17.08 22.49
CA GLY A 114 25.39 -18.43 22.43
C GLY A 114 25.81 -19.27 21.20
N LEU A 115 26.74 -18.78 20.38
CA LEU A 115 27.24 -19.46 19.18
C LEU A 115 28.76 -19.58 19.17
N GLY A 116 29.28 -20.56 18.44
CA GLY A 116 30.71 -20.78 18.27
C GLY A 116 31.40 -20.94 19.64
N GLN A 117 32.35 -20.05 19.95
CA GLN A 117 33.00 -20.03 21.26
C GLN A 117 32.39 -19.01 22.23
N SER A 118 31.41 -18.21 21.80
CA SER A 118 30.72 -17.22 22.65
C SER A 118 29.64 -17.88 23.51
N PRO A 119 29.77 -17.92 24.85
CA PRO A 119 28.70 -18.35 25.74
C PRO A 119 27.47 -17.41 25.64
N GLY A 120 26.30 -17.88 26.09
CA GLY A 120 25.11 -17.05 26.17
C GLY A 120 23.84 -17.70 25.64
N LEU A 121 22.77 -16.90 25.53
CA LEU A 121 21.49 -17.31 24.96
C LEU A 121 21.53 -17.13 23.44
N LEU A 122 21.38 -18.24 22.71
CA LEU A 122 21.19 -18.26 21.26
C LEU A 122 19.81 -17.67 20.92
N ASP A 123 19.80 -16.42 20.48
CA ASP A 123 18.56 -15.71 20.08
C ASP A 123 18.92 -14.72 18.98
N THR A 124 19.09 -15.26 17.78
CA THR A 124 19.62 -14.50 16.66
C THR A 124 18.70 -13.36 16.29
N MET A 125 19.29 -12.26 15.83
CA MET A 125 18.54 -11.07 15.40
C MET A 125 17.63 -10.48 16.51
N SER A 126 18.00 -10.64 17.79
CA SER A 126 17.27 -10.09 18.94
C SER A 126 17.85 -8.76 19.42
N ARG A 127 17.13 -8.09 20.33
CA ARG A 127 17.66 -6.94 21.06
C ARG A 127 18.98 -7.27 21.76
N GLY A 128 19.03 -8.42 22.43
CA GLY A 128 20.19 -8.85 23.19
C GLY A 128 21.44 -9.07 22.32
N THR A 129 21.28 -9.48 21.05
CA THR A 129 22.42 -9.60 20.14
C THR A 129 22.93 -8.23 19.70
N SER A 130 22.04 -7.26 19.47
CA SER A 130 22.42 -5.88 19.15
C SER A 130 23.09 -5.14 20.32
N GLU A 131 22.73 -5.46 21.57
CA GLU A 131 23.38 -4.97 22.78
C GLU A 131 24.81 -5.51 22.91
N CYS A 132 25.02 -6.80 22.71
CA CYS A 132 26.37 -7.36 22.68
C CYS A 132 27.20 -6.79 21.53
N PHE A 133 26.61 -6.61 20.33
CA PHE A 133 27.35 -6.05 19.19
C PHE A 133 27.77 -4.60 19.45
N PHE A 134 26.94 -3.81 20.14
CA PHE A 134 27.30 -2.45 20.56
C PHE A 134 28.59 -2.45 21.40
N ASP A 135 28.68 -3.33 22.40
CA ASP A 135 29.87 -3.43 23.24
C ASP A 135 31.10 -3.94 22.46
N VAL A 136 30.92 -4.87 21.51
CA VAL A 136 31.99 -5.34 20.62
C VAL A 136 32.56 -4.19 19.79
N VAL A 137 31.71 -3.31 19.26
CA VAL A 137 32.14 -2.14 18.48
C VAL A 137 32.93 -1.16 19.36
N GLU A 138 32.42 -0.81 20.54
CA GLU A 138 33.11 0.12 21.43
C GLU A 138 34.43 -0.45 21.95
N TRP A 139 34.44 -1.74 22.30
CA TRP A 139 35.66 -2.43 22.69
C TRP A 139 36.71 -2.38 21.59
N ALA A 140 36.32 -2.65 20.33
CA ALA A 140 37.22 -2.62 19.18
C ALA A 140 37.76 -1.19 18.93
N ALA A 141 36.95 -0.15 19.15
CA ALA A 141 37.38 1.24 19.04
C ALA A 141 38.41 1.63 20.10
N ASP A 142 38.28 1.11 21.33
CA ASP A 142 39.12 1.50 22.47
C ASP A 142 40.44 0.69 22.58
N GLN A 143 40.69 -0.28 21.70
CA GLN A 143 41.92 -1.08 21.75
C GLN A 143 43.19 -0.27 21.43
N SER A 144 44.30 -0.65 22.06
CA SER A 144 45.60 0.01 21.86
C SER A 144 46.15 -0.05 20.43
N TRP A 145 45.64 -0.93 19.57
CA TRP A 145 46.00 -1.01 18.15
C TRP A 145 44.96 -0.34 17.23
N SER A 146 43.88 0.20 17.79
CA SER A 146 42.81 0.87 17.06
C SER A 146 43.09 2.36 16.93
N ASN A 147 42.69 2.97 15.81
CA ASN A 147 42.69 4.42 15.64
C ASN A 147 41.40 5.09 16.18
N GLY A 148 40.53 4.31 16.83
CA GLY A 148 39.25 4.78 17.37
C GLY A 148 38.08 4.77 16.38
N LYS A 149 38.32 4.42 15.10
CA LYS A 149 37.29 4.37 14.06
C LYS A 149 37.00 2.94 13.62
N VAL A 150 35.74 2.56 13.74
CA VAL A 150 35.21 1.23 13.40
C VAL A 150 34.29 1.33 12.19
N GLY A 151 34.46 0.43 11.23
CA GLY A 151 33.53 0.21 10.12
C GLY A 151 32.90 -1.16 10.19
N LEU A 152 31.65 -1.27 9.73
CA LEU A 152 30.97 -2.55 9.59
C LEU A 152 30.86 -2.91 8.11
N LEU A 153 31.23 -4.14 7.77
CA LEU A 153 31.24 -4.65 6.41
C LEU A 153 30.98 -6.16 6.45
N GLY A 154 29.99 -6.61 5.68
CA GLY A 154 29.64 -8.02 5.56
C GLY A 154 28.32 -8.20 4.82
N ILE A 155 28.00 -9.46 4.49
CA ILE A 155 26.84 -9.82 3.67
C ILE A 155 25.71 -10.38 4.56
N SER A 156 24.45 -10.36 4.09
CA SER A 156 23.29 -11.04 4.68
C SER A 156 23.07 -10.74 6.15
N TYR A 157 23.37 -11.70 7.04
CA TYR A 157 23.21 -11.55 8.47
C TYR A 157 24.13 -10.46 9.00
N TYR A 158 25.39 -10.45 8.55
CA TYR A 158 26.38 -9.43 8.93
C TYR A 158 26.03 -8.06 8.37
N ALA A 159 25.20 -7.96 7.33
CA ALA A 159 24.64 -6.70 6.85
C ALA A 159 23.42 -6.27 7.67
N GLY A 160 22.49 -7.20 7.93
CA GLY A 160 21.28 -6.94 8.72
C GLY A 160 21.57 -6.52 10.16
N SER A 161 22.63 -7.08 10.78
CA SER A 161 23.05 -6.68 12.12
C SER A 161 23.66 -5.28 12.18
N GLN A 162 24.21 -4.75 11.08
CA GLN A 162 24.78 -3.39 11.02
C GLN A 162 23.71 -2.34 11.23
N TRP A 163 22.56 -2.46 10.53
CA TRP A 163 21.46 -1.52 10.67
C TRP A 163 21.03 -1.35 12.13
N ARG A 164 20.94 -2.47 12.84
CA ARG A 164 20.50 -2.54 14.23
C ARG A 164 21.49 -1.92 15.20
N VAL A 165 22.76 -2.34 15.11
CA VAL A 165 23.77 -1.80 16.02
C VAL A 165 24.05 -0.33 15.72
N ALA A 166 24.01 0.09 14.45
CA ALA A 166 24.22 1.49 14.07
C ALA A 166 23.11 2.41 14.61
N ALA A 167 21.87 1.94 14.65
CA ALA A 167 20.76 2.69 15.26
C ALA A 167 20.96 2.90 16.77
N ARG A 168 21.77 2.06 17.43
CA ARG A 168 22.14 2.23 18.85
C ARG A 168 23.33 3.18 19.06
N ARG A 169 23.98 3.65 17.99
CA ARG A 169 25.04 4.67 18.01
C ARG A 169 26.24 4.34 18.94
N PRO A 170 26.88 3.16 18.83
CA PRO A 170 28.08 2.86 19.61
C PRO A 170 29.20 3.87 19.34
N LYS A 171 29.93 4.23 20.39
CA LYS A 171 31.13 5.07 20.28
C LYS A 171 32.15 4.41 19.35
N GLY A 172 32.73 5.22 18.47
CA GLY A 172 33.77 4.79 17.54
C GLY A 172 33.24 4.22 16.22
N LEU A 173 31.95 3.90 16.09
CA LEU A 173 31.38 3.54 14.79
C LEU A 173 31.41 4.74 13.84
N ALA A 174 32.10 4.57 12.72
CA ALA A 174 32.41 5.63 11.77
C ALA A 174 31.75 5.44 10.40
N ALA A 175 31.41 4.21 9.99
CA ALA A 175 30.68 3.95 8.74
C ALA A 175 30.11 2.52 8.71
N ILE A 176 29.06 2.29 7.90
CA ILE A 176 28.50 0.95 7.65
C ILE A 176 28.34 0.68 6.15
N ILE A 177 28.60 -0.56 5.75
CA ILE A 177 28.34 -1.11 4.41
C ILE A 177 27.47 -2.36 4.55
N PRO A 178 26.15 -2.19 4.70
CA PRO A 178 25.21 -3.31 4.66
C PRO A 178 25.09 -3.82 3.21
N TRP A 179 25.81 -4.90 2.92
CA TRP A 179 25.79 -5.58 1.61
C TRP A 179 24.73 -6.67 1.60
N GLU A 180 23.63 -6.47 0.85
CA GLU A 180 22.51 -7.42 0.83
C GLU A 180 22.02 -7.80 2.25
N GLY A 181 21.46 -6.85 3.01
CA GLY A 181 21.01 -7.06 4.39
C GLY A 181 19.57 -6.62 4.64
N MET A 182 18.80 -7.44 5.37
CA MET A 182 17.45 -7.05 5.79
C MET A 182 17.49 -5.87 6.77
N SER A 183 16.60 -4.89 6.58
CA SER A 183 16.43 -3.76 7.52
C SER A 183 15.20 -3.94 8.41
N ASP A 184 14.22 -4.71 7.94
CA ASP A 184 12.99 -5.04 8.63
C ASP A 184 12.91 -6.57 8.79
N TYR A 185 13.11 -7.04 10.02
CA TYR A 185 13.16 -8.47 10.30
C TYR A 185 11.85 -9.19 9.94
N TYR A 186 10.71 -8.51 10.09
CA TYR A 186 9.41 -9.06 9.76
C TYR A 186 9.21 -9.07 8.23
N ARG A 187 9.25 -7.91 7.58
CA ARG A 187 8.79 -7.73 6.19
C ARG A 187 9.76 -8.22 5.13
N ASP A 188 11.06 -8.19 5.40
CA ASP A 188 12.08 -8.51 4.40
C ASP A 188 12.46 -9.99 4.42
N ARG A 189 12.17 -10.70 5.52
CA ARG A 189 12.69 -12.06 5.76
C ARG A 189 11.64 -13.04 6.24
N CYS A 190 10.90 -12.70 7.29
CA CYS A 190 10.03 -13.67 7.95
C CYS A 190 8.66 -13.77 7.26
N ARG A 191 8.07 -12.64 6.88
CA ARG A 191 6.72 -12.58 6.33
C ARG A 191 6.63 -11.61 5.16
N HIS A 192 6.52 -12.13 3.94
CA HIS A 192 6.28 -11.33 2.75
C HIS A 192 4.78 -11.09 2.59
N GLY A 193 4.34 -9.82 2.60
CA GLY A 193 2.92 -9.51 2.53
C GLY A 193 2.07 -10.06 3.69
N GLY A 194 2.72 -10.49 4.79
CA GLY A 194 2.09 -11.19 5.92
C GLY A 194 2.10 -12.73 5.83
N ILE A 195 2.57 -13.30 4.72
CA ILE A 195 2.66 -14.76 4.48
C ILE A 195 4.00 -15.29 5.02
N TYR A 196 4.00 -16.37 5.80
CA TYR A 196 5.23 -16.90 6.41
C TYR A 196 6.20 -17.53 5.38
N SER A 197 7.40 -16.97 5.25
CA SER A 197 8.50 -17.51 4.42
C SER A 197 9.31 -18.55 5.21
N ASN A 198 8.75 -19.76 5.35
CA ASN A 198 9.22 -20.78 6.29
C ASN A 198 10.46 -21.56 5.79
N LYS A 199 10.53 -21.86 4.50
CA LYS A 199 11.48 -22.87 4.00
C LYS A 199 12.95 -22.42 4.13
N PHE A 200 13.24 -21.17 3.76
CA PHE A 200 14.58 -20.61 3.88
C PHE A 200 15.03 -20.57 5.34
N ILE A 201 14.17 -20.08 6.24
CA ILE A 201 14.47 -19.97 7.67
C ILE A 201 14.80 -21.35 8.24
N SER A 202 14.03 -22.39 7.91
CA SER A 202 14.29 -23.75 8.35
C SER A 202 15.66 -24.29 7.88
N VAL A 203 15.98 -24.11 6.59
CA VAL A 203 17.25 -24.57 6.01
C VAL A 203 18.44 -23.82 6.61
N TRP A 204 18.36 -22.49 6.65
CA TRP A 204 19.38 -21.62 7.23
C TRP A 204 19.63 -21.92 8.70
N TRP A 205 18.56 -21.99 9.51
CA TRP A 205 18.64 -22.27 10.94
C TRP A 205 19.33 -23.60 11.21
N THR A 206 18.88 -24.66 10.51
CA THR A 206 19.36 -26.02 10.75
C THR A 206 20.79 -26.23 10.26
N ARG A 207 21.16 -25.68 9.09
CA ARG A 207 22.48 -25.95 8.47
C ARG A 207 23.58 -24.98 8.90
N GLN A 208 23.24 -23.79 9.39
CA GLN A 208 24.23 -22.74 9.62
C GLN A 208 24.26 -22.22 11.06
N VAL A 209 23.11 -22.17 11.76
CA VAL A 209 23.01 -21.53 13.08
C VAL A 209 22.97 -22.55 14.22
N LEU A 210 21.94 -23.40 14.25
CA LEU A 210 21.71 -24.36 15.35
C LEU A 210 22.89 -25.32 15.54
N VAL A 211 23.52 -25.71 14.44
CA VAL A 211 24.70 -26.59 14.42
C VAL A 211 25.92 -25.93 15.03
N ASN A 212 25.96 -24.60 15.10
CA ASN A 212 27.04 -23.83 15.71
C ASN A 212 26.71 -23.39 17.15
N GLN A 213 25.64 -23.93 17.77
CA GLN A 213 25.27 -23.60 19.15
C GLN A 213 26.44 -23.87 20.12
N TYR A 214 26.71 -22.92 21.01
CA TYR A 214 27.72 -23.05 22.05
C TYR A 214 27.37 -24.18 23.02
N GLY A 215 28.36 -25.03 23.33
CA GLY A 215 28.20 -26.22 24.16
C GLY A 215 27.60 -27.42 23.44
N ARG A 216 27.35 -27.34 22.12
CA ARG A 216 26.88 -28.50 21.35
C ARG A 216 28.01 -29.52 21.20
N LYS A 217 27.71 -30.76 21.59
CA LYS A 217 28.60 -31.92 21.45
C LYS A 217 28.93 -32.25 19.99
N ASP A 218 30.18 -32.68 19.76
CA ASP A 218 30.68 -33.22 18.49
C ASP A 218 30.50 -32.29 17.27
N ARG A 219 30.55 -30.96 17.49
CA ARG A 219 30.48 -29.96 16.42
C ARG A 219 31.58 -30.15 15.38
N SER A 220 32.76 -30.56 15.80
CA SER A 220 33.90 -30.82 14.93
C SER A 220 33.71 -32.01 13.99
N LYS A 221 32.75 -32.89 14.29
CA LYS A 221 32.45 -34.10 13.52
C LYS A 221 31.24 -33.97 12.62
N LEU A 222 30.63 -32.78 12.55
CA LEU A 222 29.46 -32.55 11.71
C LEU A 222 29.84 -32.57 10.22
N GLU A 223 29.16 -33.43 9.47
CA GLU A 223 29.22 -33.49 8.02
C GLU A 223 27.86 -33.14 7.42
N PHE A 224 27.88 -32.47 6.26
CA PHE A 224 26.69 -32.15 5.47
C PHE A 224 26.93 -32.58 4.02
N PRO A 225 25.90 -32.72 3.16
CA PRO A 225 26.10 -32.81 1.71
C PRO A 225 26.69 -31.48 1.19
N PRO A 226 27.67 -31.46 0.27
CA PRO A 226 28.33 -30.22 -0.20
C PRO A 226 27.45 -29.33 -1.10
N ASP A 227 26.14 -29.60 -1.13
CA ASP A 227 25.12 -29.04 -2.01
C ASP A 227 24.63 -27.63 -1.63
N GLY A 228 25.46 -26.87 -0.91
CA GLY A 228 25.13 -25.52 -0.47
C GLY A 228 25.89 -25.08 0.78
N PRO A 229 25.59 -23.86 1.28
CA PRO A 229 26.17 -23.33 2.49
C PRO A 229 25.79 -24.18 3.72
N GLY A 230 26.78 -24.47 4.55
CA GLY A 230 26.58 -25.21 5.79
C GLY A 230 27.82 -25.18 6.67
N ALA A 231 27.62 -25.13 7.98
CA ALA A 231 28.70 -24.92 8.93
C ALA A 231 29.56 -26.18 9.13
N ARG A 232 30.52 -26.42 8.20
CA ARG A 232 31.43 -27.57 8.17
C ARG A 232 32.82 -27.23 8.68
N GLY A 233 33.42 -28.13 9.45
CA GLY A 233 34.77 -27.93 9.95
C GLY A 233 34.84 -26.89 11.07
N GLN A 234 33.77 -26.79 11.85
CA GLN A 234 33.75 -26.06 13.11
C GLN A 234 34.66 -26.75 14.12
N GLU A 235 35.08 -26.00 15.14
CA GLU A 235 35.75 -26.59 16.31
C GLU A 235 34.71 -26.96 17.36
N ASP A 236 35.04 -27.91 18.23
CA ASP A 236 34.22 -28.17 19.42
C ASP A 236 34.27 -26.97 20.39
N THR A 237 33.28 -26.86 21.27
CA THR A 237 33.28 -25.80 22.29
C THR A 237 34.40 -26.08 23.29
N ILE A 238 35.39 -25.19 23.39
CA ILE A 238 36.62 -25.45 24.17
C ILE A 238 36.33 -25.59 25.68
N GLU A 239 35.26 -24.97 26.15
CA GLU A 239 34.83 -25.00 27.55
C GLU A 239 34.03 -26.26 27.91
N GLY A 240 33.59 -27.03 26.91
CA GLY A 240 32.94 -28.33 27.08
C GLY A 240 31.49 -28.36 26.59
N ASP A 241 30.93 -29.58 26.60
CA ASP A 241 29.58 -29.86 26.12
C ASP A 241 28.51 -29.57 27.19
N LEU A 242 27.32 -29.21 26.73
CA LEU A 242 26.13 -29.02 27.54
C LEU A 242 25.11 -30.15 27.25
N PRO A 243 24.36 -30.60 28.27
CA PRO A 243 23.24 -31.52 28.07
C PRO A 243 22.15 -30.94 27.14
N ASP A 244 21.46 -31.79 26.39
CA ASP A 244 20.45 -31.37 25.39
C ASP A 244 19.32 -30.50 25.97
N ASN A 245 18.87 -30.78 27.19
CA ASN A 245 17.85 -29.98 27.86
C ASN A 245 18.35 -28.57 28.20
N VAL A 246 19.66 -28.43 28.49
CA VAL A 246 20.29 -27.13 28.73
C VAL A 246 20.48 -26.38 27.41
N LEU A 247 20.91 -27.06 26.35
CA LEU A 247 20.97 -26.48 25.00
C LEU A 247 19.59 -25.97 24.55
N ALA A 248 18.52 -26.72 24.82
CA ALA A 248 17.16 -26.30 24.54
C ALA A 248 16.73 -25.07 25.36
N ALA A 249 17.09 -25.00 26.64
CA ALA A 249 16.82 -23.85 27.49
C ALA A 249 17.66 -22.60 27.12
N ASN A 250 18.85 -22.80 26.56
CA ASN A 250 19.76 -21.74 26.11
C ASN A 250 19.53 -21.32 24.65
N ARG A 251 18.35 -21.55 24.07
CA ARG A 251 18.02 -21.04 22.73
C ARG A 251 16.58 -20.58 22.60
N GLN A 252 16.37 -19.57 21.75
CA GLN A 252 15.09 -19.25 21.12
C GLN A 252 15.11 -19.82 19.70
N ASP A 253 14.11 -20.63 19.36
CA ASP A 253 14.09 -21.36 18.10
C ASP A 253 13.31 -20.57 17.05
N GLN A 254 14.05 -19.90 16.15
CA GLN A 254 13.44 -19.08 15.11
C GLN A 254 12.43 -19.83 14.23
N THR A 255 12.58 -21.14 14.03
CA THR A 255 11.62 -21.88 13.19
C THR A 255 10.25 -21.97 13.86
N ARG A 256 10.24 -22.14 15.19
CA ARG A 256 9.04 -22.21 16.01
C ARG A 256 8.49 -20.82 16.31
N ASP A 257 9.36 -19.88 16.65
CA ASP A 257 8.94 -18.54 17.04
C ASP A 257 8.32 -17.76 15.88
N ASN A 258 8.91 -17.81 14.68
CA ASN A 258 8.32 -17.12 13.51
C ASN A 258 7.00 -17.76 13.04
N GLU A 259 6.81 -19.06 13.27
CA GLU A 259 5.54 -19.74 12.96
C GLU A 259 4.44 -19.41 13.98
N ALA A 260 4.80 -19.37 15.27
CA ALA A 260 3.89 -19.07 16.37
C ALA A 260 3.45 -17.60 16.42
N ASN A 261 4.32 -16.68 15.99
CA ASN A 261 4.04 -15.25 15.97
C ASN A 261 3.68 -14.78 14.55
N ARG A 262 2.57 -14.06 14.42
CA ARG A 262 1.96 -13.67 13.14
C ARG A 262 2.02 -12.19 12.86
N PHE A 263 2.04 -11.34 13.88
CA PHE A 263 1.88 -9.89 13.74
C PHE A 263 3.04 -9.13 14.37
N ARG A 264 3.29 -7.90 13.92
CA ARG A 264 4.45 -7.12 14.39
C ARG A 264 4.35 -6.66 15.84
N ASP A 265 3.13 -6.56 16.35
CA ASP A 265 2.83 -6.28 17.76
C ASP A 265 2.90 -7.52 18.66
N ASP A 266 3.13 -8.72 18.11
CA ASP A 266 3.49 -9.87 18.95
C ASP A 266 4.85 -9.61 19.61
N ASP A 267 4.96 -9.92 20.91
CA ASP A 267 6.16 -9.67 21.73
C ASP A 267 7.47 -10.11 21.05
N TYR A 268 7.43 -11.23 20.33
CA TYR A 268 8.57 -11.76 19.60
C TYR A 268 9.08 -10.81 18.49
N TYR A 269 8.19 -10.21 17.69
CA TYR A 269 8.59 -9.28 16.63
C TYR A 269 8.81 -7.89 17.17
N ALA A 270 7.93 -7.42 18.07
CA ALA A 270 8.03 -6.09 18.68
C ALA A 270 9.38 -5.89 19.39
N SER A 271 9.91 -6.93 20.05
CA SER A 271 11.23 -6.88 20.72
C SER A 271 12.43 -6.74 19.77
N LYS A 272 12.23 -6.88 18.45
CA LYS A 272 13.27 -6.82 17.41
C LYS A 272 13.24 -5.54 16.58
N GLU A 273 12.30 -4.65 16.88
CA GLU A 273 12.11 -3.36 16.22
C GLU A 273 13.14 -2.33 16.68
N TYR A 274 13.51 -1.44 15.76
CA TYR A 274 14.45 -0.36 15.99
C TYR A 274 14.18 0.75 14.95
N ASN A 275 14.60 1.97 15.25
CA ASN A 275 14.33 3.11 14.39
C ASN A 275 15.52 3.39 13.46
N LEU A 276 15.33 3.14 12.16
CA LEU A 276 16.34 3.42 11.13
C LEU A 276 16.78 4.89 11.10
N LYS A 277 15.92 5.84 11.51
CA LYS A 277 16.28 7.26 11.55
C LYS A 277 17.40 7.55 12.55
N ASP A 278 17.67 6.64 13.48
CA ASP A 278 18.71 6.82 14.49
C ASP A 278 20.12 6.53 13.95
N ILE A 279 20.22 5.98 12.73
CA ILE A 279 21.48 5.72 12.04
C ILE A 279 22.00 7.02 11.44
N GLU A 280 23.01 7.61 12.07
CA GLU A 280 23.61 8.90 11.66
C GLU A 280 24.94 8.76 10.91
N VAL A 281 25.64 7.64 11.13
CA VAL A 281 26.93 7.35 10.48
C VAL A 281 26.76 7.21 8.96
N PRO A 282 27.80 7.50 8.16
CA PRO A 282 27.81 7.23 6.72
C PRO A 282 27.36 5.80 6.36
N VAL A 283 26.54 5.68 5.32
CA VAL A 283 25.95 4.42 4.85
C VAL A 283 26.23 4.19 3.37
N LEU A 284 26.79 3.04 3.01
CA LEU A 284 26.76 2.50 1.64
C LEU A 284 25.90 1.23 1.61
N SER A 285 24.63 1.38 1.25
CA SER A 285 23.69 0.26 1.13
C SER A 285 23.81 -0.38 -0.24
N VAL A 286 24.10 -1.67 -0.30
CA VAL A 286 24.25 -2.40 -1.58
C VAL A 286 23.11 -3.38 -1.76
N ALA A 287 22.23 -3.10 -2.72
CA ALA A 287 21.03 -3.87 -3.03
C ALA A 287 21.25 -4.71 -4.30
N ASN A 288 20.91 -6.00 -4.26
CA ASN A 288 21.02 -6.87 -5.43
C ASN A 288 19.66 -7.07 -6.09
N LEU A 289 19.57 -6.73 -7.39
CA LEU A 289 18.34 -6.86 -8.19
C LEU A 289 17.90 -8.32 -8.39
N GLY A 290 18.78 -9.29 -8.13
CA GLY A 290 18.48 -10.72 -8.07
C GLY A 290 17.99 -11.21 -6.70
N GLY A 291 18.19 -10.40 -5.64
CA GLY A 291 17.82 -10.70 -4.25
C GLY A 291 16.33 -10.53 -3.95
N ILE A 292 15.46 -10.87 -4.91
CA ILE A 292 14.02 -10.53 -4.96
C ILE A 292 13.14 -11.25 -3.92
N LEU A 293 13.74 -12.02 -3.02
CA LEU A 293 13.05 -12.88 -2.03
C LEU A 293 13.60 -12.75 -0.61
N LEU A 294 14.61 -11.90 -0.40
CA LEU A 294 15.20 -11.70 0.92
C LEU A 294 15.71 -10.26 1.12
N HIS A 295 16.85 -9.89 0.54
CA HIS A 295 17.57 -8.68 0.98
C HIS A 295 17.25 -7.41 0.19
N LEU A 296 16.80 -7.53 -1.07
CA LEU A 296 16.62 -6.38 -1.97
C LEU A 296 15.75 -5.27 -1.34
N ARG A 297 14.59 -5.65 -0.80
CA ARG A 297 13.69 -4.72 -0.12
C ARG A 297 14.38 -4.05 1.07
N GLY A 298 15.09 -4.83 1.89
CA GLY A 298 15.74 -4.35 3.11
C GLY A 298 16.83 -3.31 2.85
N ASN A 299 17.66 -3.47 1.82
CA ASN A 299 18.66 -2.47 1.49
C ASN A 299 18.06 -1.15 1.01
N VAL A 300 17.01 -1.22 0.18
CA VAL A 300 16.30 -0.04 -0.32
C VAL A 300 15.58 0.68 0.82
N GLN A 301 14.83 -0.04 1.65
CA GLN A 301 14.12 0.53 2.79
C GLN A 301 15.08 1.03 3.89
N GLY A 302 16.19 0.33 4.11
CA GLY A 302 17.27 0.77 5.01
C GLY A 302 17.87 2.10 4.57
N TYR A 303 18.21 2.25 3.28
CA TYR A 303 18.67 3.52 2.71
C TYR A 303 17.62 4.64 2.86
N LEU A 304 16.36 4.37 2.51
CA LEU A 304 15.28 5.36 2.63
C LEU A 304 15.06 5.79 4.09
N GLY A 305 15.11 4.83 5.02
CA GLY A 305 14.86 5.03 6.45
C GLY A 305 16.02 5.61 7.25
N ALA A 306 17.28 5.40 6.81
CA ALA A 306 18.46 5.86 7.53
C ALA A 306 18.48 7.39 7.71
N GLY A 307 18.77 7.86 8.92
CA GLY A 307 18.89 9.29 9.26
C GLY A 307 20.17 9.96 8.74
N SER A 308 21.12 9.16 8.28
CA SER A 308 22.44 9.57 7.79
C SER A 308 22.34 10.63 6.69
N LYS A 309 23.21 11.63 6.79
CA LYS A 309 23.34 12.70 5.78
C LYS A 309 24.23 12.30 4.61
N LEU A 310 25.06 11.27 4.79
CA LEU A 310 25.95 10.71 3.79
C LEU A 310 25.57 9.25 3.57
N LYS A 311 24.51 9.07 2.77
CA LYS A 311 23.98 7.75 2.45
C LYS A 311 23.95 7.53 0.95
N TYR A 312 24.32 6.33 0.55
CA TYR A 312 24.45 5.91 -0.84
C TYR A 312 23.75 4.58 -1.04
N LEU A 313 23.05 4.43 -2.16
CA LEU A 313 22.38 3.20 -2.56
C LEU A 313 22.99 2.71 -3.88
N ARG A 314 23.52 1.50 -3.86
CA ARG A 314 24.09 0.87 -5.05
C ARG A 314 23.28 -0.36 -5.41
N PHE A 315 22.80 -0.42 -6.64
CA PHE A 315 22.20 -1.63 -7.20
C PHE A 315 23.24 -2.44 -7.95
N ILE A 316 23.29 -3.74 -7.66
CA ILE A 316 24.17 -4.73 -8.31
C ILE A 316 23.35 -5.90 -8.87
N THR A 317 24.02 -6.78 -9.61
CA THR A 317 23.53 -8.08 -10.06
C THR A 317 24.55 -9.17 -9.70
N GLY A 318 24.19 -10.43 -9.90
CA GLY A 318 25.03 -11.59 -9.64
C GLY A 318 24.52 -12.41 -8.45
N ARG A 319 25.20 -13.52 -8.15
CA ARG A 319 24.86 -14.35 -6.99
C ARG A 319 25.05 -13.57 -5.70
N HIS A 320 24.41 -13.99 -4.63
CA HIS A 320 24.49 -13.33 -3.33
C HIS A 320 25.93 -13.17 -2.76
N ASP A 321 26.79 -14.14 -3.04
CA ASP A 321 28.07 -14.35 -2.36
C ASP A 321 29.29 -13.79 -3.11
N LEU A 322 29.25 -13.73 -4.44
CA LEU A 322 30.43 -13.43 -5.26
C LEU A 322 30.69 -11.93 -5.52
N PRO A 323 29.68 -11.08 -5.82
CA PRO A 323 29.88 -9.67 -6.13
C PRO A 323 30.62 -8.89 -5.04
N PHE A 324 30.40 -9.26 -3.78
CA PHE A 324 31.12 -8.68 -2.64
C PHE A 324 32.66 -8.79 -2.78
N TYR A 325 33.16 -9.80 -3.49
CA TYR A 325 34.58 -10.07 -3.68
C TYR A 325 35.11 -9.67 -5.07
N TYR A 326 34.28 -9.13 -5.96
CA TYR A 326 34.74 -8.66 -7.27
C TYR A 326 35.70 -7.48 -7.10
N PRO A 327 36.80 -7.40 -7.88
CA PRO A 327 37.82 -6.37 -7.72
C PRO A 327 37.25 -4.94 -7.65
N GLU A 328 36.33 -4.60 -8.55
CA GLU A 328 35.67 -3.29 -8.63
C GLU A 328 34.77 -2.99 -7.42
N GLU A 329 34.17 -4.02 -6.82
CA GLU A 329 33.30 -3.89 -5.66
C GLU A 329 34.10 -3.81 -4.36
N VAL A 330 35.20 -4.56 -4.24
CA VAL A 330 36.15 -4.44 -3.14
C VAL A 330 36.80 -3.06 -3.14
N GLU A 331 37.16 -2.55 -4.32
CA GLU A 331 37.72 -1.20 -4.45
C GLU A 331 36.70 -0.12 -4.06
N LEU A 332 35.41 -0.29 -4.39
CA LEU A 332 34.34 0.57 -3.91
C LEU A 332 34.23 0.56 -2.38
N GLN A 333 34.15 -0.63 -1.78
CA GLN A 333 34.08 -0.79 -0.33
C GLN A 333 35.27 -0.10 0.35
N LYS A 334 36.48 -0.34 -0.16
CA LYS A 334 37.72 0.25 0.34
C LYS A 334 37.72 1.76 0.19
N SER A 335 37.32 2.30 -0.97
CA SER A 335 37.22 3.74 -1.21
C SER A 335 36.30 4.44 -0.20
N PHE A 336 35.13 3.87 0.06
CA PHE A 336 34.19 4.39 1.05
C PHE A 336 34.76 4.30 2.47
N LEU A 337 35.35 3.16 2.85
CA LEU A 337 35.93 2.97 4.18
C LEU A 337 37.15 3.87 4.41
N ASP A 338 38.04 4.03 3.42
CA ASP A 338 39.22 4.88 3.51
C ASP A 338 38.82 6.34 3.80
N ALA A 339 37.76 6.84 3.15
CA ALA A 339 37.24 8.19 3.37
C ALA A 339 36.85 8.44 4.84
N PHE A 340 36.11 7.53 5.45
CA PHE A 340 35.56 7.75 6.80
C PHE A 340 36.47 7.25 7.93
N LEU A 341 37.18 6.13 7.71
CA LEU A 341 37.99 5.47 8.73
C LEU A 341 39.46 5.92 8.71
N LYS A 342 39.99 6.35 7.56
CA LYS A 342 41.36 6.88 7.44
C LYS A 342 41.41 8.38 7.18
N GLY A 343 40.32 8.97 6.69
CA GLY A 343 40.31 10.36 6.23
C GLY A 343 40.92 10.53 4.83
N ASP A 344 41.12 9.44 4.10
CA ASP A 344 41.64 9.44 2.72
C ASP A 344 40.45 9.38 1.75
N ASP A 345 39.84 10.53 1.50
CA ASP A 345 38.65 10.64 0.66
C ASP A 345 38.99 11.04 -0.79
N ARG A 346 39.41 10.04 -1.58
CA ARG A 346 39.81 10.24 -2.98
C ARG A 346 38.67 10.49 -3.96
N VAL A 347 37.44 10.11 -3.62
CA VAL A 347 36.25 10.24 -4.49
C VAL A 347 35.37 11.42 -4.07
N GLY A 348 35.39 11.78 -2.79
CA GLY A 348 34.55 12.83 -2.20
C GLY A 348 33.31 12.28 -1.47
N TRP A 349 33.37 11.07 -0.91
CA TRP A 349 32.28 10.48 -0.12
C TRP A 349 31.89 11.34 1.09
N SER A 350 32.84 12.05 1.68
CA SER A 350 32.60 12.92 2.84
C SER A 350 32.01 14.29 2.47
N ILE A 351 31.91 14.60 1.17
CA ILE A 351 31.47 15.90 0.67
C ILE A 351 30.03 15.77 0.16
N PRO A 352 29.04 16.40 0.82
CA PRO A 352 27.64 16.33 0.40
C PRO A 352 27.46 16.74 -1.08
N GLY A 353 26.77 15.89 -1.85
CA GLY A 353 26.48 16.12 -3.26
C GLY A 353 27.64 15.86 -4.23
N LYS A 354 28.83 15.49 -3.74
CA LYS A 354 29.98 15.18 -4.61
C LYS A 354 29.88 13.82 -5.29
N VAL A 355 29.36 12.83 -4.57
CA VAL A 355 29.05 11.49 -5.10
C VAL A 355 27.53 11.37 -5.25
N ALA A 356 27.08 10.79 -6.38
CA ALA A 356 25.67 10.55 -6.61
C ALA A 356 25.09 9.63 -5.51
N PRO A 357 23.96 9.98 -4.88
CA PRO A 357 23.36 9.17 -3.82
C PRO A 357 22.92 7.78 -4.29
N VAL A 358 22.70 7.58 -5.58
CA VAL A 358 22.24 6.30 -6.13
C VAL A 358 23.03 5.91 -7.37
N THR A 359 23.42 4.64 -7.45
CA THR A 359 24.00 4.02 -8.66
C THR A 359 23.16 2.82 -9.05
N LEU A 360 22.60 2.83 -10.26
CA LEU A 360 21.80 1.76 -10.83
C LEU A 360 22.64 0.86 -11.73
N THR A 361 22.36 -0.43 -11.72
CA THR A 361 22.78 -1.37 -12.78
C THR A 361 21.58 -1.58 -13.71
N LEU A 362 21.74 -1.24 -15.00
CA LEU A 362 20.68 -1.25 -16.00
C LEU A 362 20.60 -2.63 -16.69
N ARG A 363 19.61 -3.43 -16.30
CA ARG A 363 19.37 -4.78 -16.83
C ARG A 363 18.73 -4.74 -18.23
N LYS A 364 19.54 -4.47 -19.26
CA LYS A 364 19.15 -4.47 -20.68
C LYS A 364 19.64 -5.72 -21.41
N GLY A 365 18.80 -6.31 -22.25
CA GLY A 365 19.13 -7.47 -23.07
C GLY A 365 19.24 -8.79 -22.30
N ASN A 366 19.36 -9.88 -23.06
CA ASN A 366 19.44 -11.25 -22.54
C ASN A 366 20.90 -11.72 -22.45
N VAL A 367 21.55 -11.41 -21.33
CA VAL A 367 22.95 -11.82 -21.07
C VAL A 367 23.05 -13.22 -20.43
N GLY A 368 21.90 -13.86 -20.16
CA GLY A 368 21.77 -15.07 -19.37
C GLY A 368 21.83 -14.80 -17.85
N PHE A 369 21.86 -15.88 -17.07
CA PHE A 369 21.94 -15.85 -15.61
C PHE A 369 23.16 -16.66 -15.14
N ASN A 370 23.60 -16.38 -13.92
CA ASN A 370 24.75 -17.01 -13.26
C ASN A 370 26.04 -16.93 -14.11
N ASN A 371 26.26 -15.79 -14.76
CA ASN A 371 27.42 -15.55 -15.61
C ASN A 371 27.99 -14.15 -15.37
N ALA A 372 28.90 -14.05 -14.40
CA ALA A 372 29.50 -12.79 -13.98
C ALA A 372 30.17 -12.02 -15.13
N GLU A 373 30.78 -12.72 -16.09
CA GLU A 373 31.45 -12.06 -17.22
C GLU A 373 30.45 -11.42 -18.17
N ARG A 374 29.34 -12.10 -18.48
CA ARG A 374 28.29 -11.54 -19.34
C ARG A 374 27.50 -10.43 -18.66
N GLU A 375 27.29 -10.52 -17.34
CA GLU A 375 26.60 -9.47 -16.56
C GLU A 375 27.36 -8.13 -16.54
N LYS A 376 28.67 -8.11 -16.83
CA LYS A 376 29.43 -6.85 -17.01
C LYS A 376 28.94 -6.01 -18.19
N ALA A 377 28.16 -6.59 -19.11
CA ALA A 377 27.52 -5.85 -20.18
C ALA A 377 26.41 -4.91 -19.69
N TYR A 378 25.92 -5.08 -18.46
CA TYR A 378 24.97 -4.14 -17.87
C TYR A 378 25.64 -2.81 -17.53
N GLU A 379 25.15 -1.75 -18.16
CA GLU A 379 25.63 -0.39 -17.92
C GLU A 379 25.24 0.11 -16.54
N ARG A 380 26.01 1.06 -16.01
CA ARG A 380 25.70 1.74 -14.76
C ARG A 380 25.24 3.15 -15.02
N ARG A 381 24.28 3.62 -14.21
CA ARG A 381 23.79 5.00 -14.26
C ARG A 381 23.70 5.60 -12.87
N GLU A 382 24.19 6.82 -12.73
CA GLU A 382 24.08 7.59 -11.50
C GLU A 382 22.73 8.33 -11.43
N GLU A 383 22.17 8.43 -10.24
CA GLU A 383 20.91 9.12 -9.97
C GLU A 383 21.01 9.99 -8.72
N SER A 384 20.29 11.11 -8.74
CA SER A 384 20.31 12.08 -7.63
C SER A 384 19.49 11.64 -6.42
N ALA A 385 18.55 10.70 -6.59
CA ALA A 385 17.70 10.19 -5.52
C ALA A 385 17.05 8.84 -5.87
N TRP A 386 16.56 8.16 -4.84
CA TRP A 386 15.64 7.03 -4.95
C TRP A 386 14.39 7.30 -4.08
N PRO A 387 13.15 7.11 -4.57
CA PRO A 387 12.80 6.86 -5.98
C PRO A 387 13.33 7.95 -6.92
N ILE A 388 13.48 7.62 -8.20
CA ILE A 388 14.02 8.57 -9.19
C ILE A 388 13.00 9.71 -9.36
N PRO A 389 13.37 11.00 -9.21
CA PRO A 389 12.40 12.10 -9.22
C PRO A 389 11.58 12.23 -10.51
N ARG A 390 12.14 11.78 -11.64
CA ARG A 390 11.51 11.81 -12.97
C ARG A 390 10.73 10.52 -13.30
N THR A 391 10.53 9.61 -12.35
CA THR A 391 9.71 8.42 -12.57
C THR A 391 8.27 8.82 -12.89
N LYS A 392 7.75 8.31 -14.02
CA LYS A 392 6.34 8.39 -14.37
C LYS A 392 5.68 7.06 -14.00
N TYR A 393 4.79 7.09 -13.00
CA TYR A 393 4.01 5.91 -12.63
C TYR A 393 2.90 5.71 -13.65
N THR A 394 3.08 4.74 -14.54
CA THR A 394 2.13 4.43 -15.61
C THR A 394 1.28 3.23 -15.21
N ASN A 395 -0.05 3.40 -15.25
CA ASN A 395 -0.98 2.32 -15.01
C ASN A 395 -1.03 1.36 -16.20
N PHE A 396 -0.88 0.07 -15.92
CA PHE A 396 -1.16 -1.00 -16.86
C PHE A 396 -2.38 -1.79 -16.38
N TYR A 397 -3.43 -1.80 -17.19
CA TYR A 397 -4.72 -2.42 -16.88
C TYR A 397 -4.78 -3.86 -17.42
N LEU A 398 -5.32 -4.76 -16.60
CA LEU A 398 -5.60 -6.14 -16.98
C LEU A 398 -6.84 -6.19 -17.87
N THR A 399 -6.77 -6.86 -19.01
CA THR A 399 -7.88 -6.94 -19.97
C THR A 399 -8.55 -8.33 -19.96
N PRO A 400 -9.83 -8.44 -20.39
CA PRO A 400 -10.55 -9.72 -20.48
C PRO A 400 -9.89 -10.81 -21.35
N ASP A 401 -9.10 -10.41 -22.33
CA ASP A 401 -8.35 -11.25 -23.25
C ASP A 401 -6.92 -11.57 -22.77
N PHE A 402 -6.63 -11.34 -21.48
CA PHE A 402 -5.32 -11.59 -20.85
C PHE A 402 -4.20 -10.69 -21.37
N GLY A 403 -4.54 -9.49 -21.82
CA GLY A 403 -3.63 -8.40 -22.14
C GLY A 403 -3.32 -7.51 -20.93
N LEU A 404 -2.26 -6.72 -21.06
CA LEU A 404 -1.80 -5.72 -20.09
C LEU A 404 -1.53 -4.41 -20.84
N THR A 405 -2.40 -3.40 -20.69
CA THR A 405 -2.40 -2.21 -21.56
C THR A 405 -2.40 -0.90 -20.80
N THR A 406 -1.85 0.17 -21.39
CA THR A 406 -1.92 1.54 -20.86
C THR A 406 -3.12 2.32 -21.37
N ALA A 407 -3.95 1.74 -22.25
CA ALA A 407 -5.06 2.41 -22.92
C ALA A 407 -6.27 2.75 -22.02
N GLY A 408 -6.16 2.54 -20.71
CA GLY A 408 -7.25 2.69 -19.76
C GLY A 408 -8.00 1.37 -19.49
N PRO A 409 -8.87 1.35 -18.47
CA PRO A 409 -9.73 0.20 -18.21
C PRO A 409 -10.77 0.06 -19.33
N GLY A 410 -10.90 -1.15 -19.89
CA GLY A 410 -11.96 -1.47 -20.85
C GLY A 410 -13.35 -1.46 -20.20
N THR A 411 -14.41 -1.37 -21.00
CA THR A 411 -15.81 -1.45 -20.52
C THR A 411 -16.26 -2.87 -20.18
N GLU A 412 -15.54 -3.87 -20.67
CA GLU A 412 -15.83 -5.28 -20.43
C GLU A 412 -15.10 -5.79 -19.19
N SER A 413 -15.86 -6.46 -18.30
CA SER A 413 -15.31 -7.14 -17.13
C SER A 413 -15.28 -8.65 -17.35
N LYS A 414 -14.20 -9.30 -16.92
CA LYS A 414 -14.10 -10.77 -16.91
C LYS A 414 -13.59 -11.27 -15.57
N THR A 415 -14.23 -12.32 -15.11
CA THR A 415 -13.80 -13.09 -13.95
C THR A 415 -12.82 -14.18 -14.38
N VAL A 416 -11.66 -14.25 -13.71
CA VAL A 416 -10.68 -15.31 -13.89
C VAL A 416 -10.48 -16.04 -12.57
N SER A 417 -10.64 -17.36 -12.59
CA SER A 417 -10.55 -18.19 -11.38
C SER A 417 -9.43 -19.21 -11.50
N TYR A 418 -8.78 -19.53 -10.38
CA TYR A 418 -7.79 -20.59 -10.28
C TYR A 418 -7.86 -21.27 -8.91
N LYS A 419 -7.40 -22.51 -8.82
CA LYS A 419 -7.37 -23.25 -7.54
C LYS A 419 -6.26 -22.71 -6.65
N ALA A 420 -6.60 -22.35 -5.41
CA ALA A 420 -5.66 -21.84 -4.41
C ALA A 420 -4.68 -22.93 -3.92
N LEU A 421 -3.75 -22.54 -3.03
CA LEU A 421 -2.77 -23.44 -2.40
C LEU A 421 -1.86 -24.20 -3.39
N GLY A 422 -1.25 -23.45 -4.32
CA GLY A 422 -0.21 -23.98 -5.20
C GLY A 422 1.12 -24.20 -4.48
N SER A 423 1.90 -25.15 -5.00
CA SER A 423 3.33 -25.33 -4.71
C SER A 423 4.16 -25.04 -5.96
N LEU A 424 5.49 -25.10 -5.87
CA LEU A 424 6.38 -24.96 -7.03
C LEU A 424 6.20 -26.04 -8.10
N GLU A 425 5.61 -27.18 -7.73
CA GLU A 425 5.35 -28.32 -8.60
C GLU A 425 3.92 -28.34 -9.16
N ASN A 426 2.99 -27.61 -8.53
CA ASN A 426 1.56 -27.66 -8.86
C ASN A 426 0.85 -26.30 -8.69
N GLN A 427 1.51 -25.23 -9.10
CA GLN A 427 0.96 -23.88 -9.12
C GLN A 427 -0.12 -23.73 -10.20
N GLN A 428 -1.11 -22.90 -9.90
CA GLN A 428 -2.06 -22.39 -10.90
C GLN A 428 -1.68 -20.94 -11.18
N VAL A 429 -1.55 -20.58 -12.45
CA VAL A 429 -1.06 -19.27 -12.87
C VAL A 429 -2.02 -18.64 -13.85
N VAL A 430 -2.25 -17.33 -13.68
CA VAL A 430 -2.91 -16.47 -14.66
C VAL A 430 -1.92 -15.38 -15.04
N SER A 431 -1.71 -15.19 -16.35
CA SER A 431 -0.71 -14.27 -16.88
C SER A 431 -1.36 -13.24 -17.80
N PHE A 432 -0.96 -11.98 -17.65
CA PHE A 432 -1.39 -10.86 -18.49
C PHE A 432 -0.19 -10.26 -19.19
N THR A 433 -0.26 -10.07 -20.51
CA THR A 433 0.90 -9.74 -21.33
C THR A 433 0.73 -8.41 -22.03
N THR A 434 1.78 -7.58 -22.06
CA THR A 434 1.75 -6.34 -22.85
C THR A 434 1.80 -6.64 -24.33
N ASP A 435 1.33 -5.69 -25.15
CA ASP A 435 1.79 -5.62 -26.52
C ASP A 435 3.32 -5.46 -26.58
N PRO A 436 3.97 -5.85 -27.69
CA PRO A 436 5.40 -5.56 -27.90
C PRO A 436 5.66 -4.07 -27.72
N PHE A 437 6.65 -3.71 -26.92
CA PHE A 437 7.04 -2.31 -26.74
C PHE A 437 7.58 -1.73 -28.05
N GLU A 438 7.11 -0.55 -28.44
CA GLU A 438 7.48 0.08 -29.72
C GLU A 438 8.90 0.69 -29.71
N GLN A 439 9.46 0.87 -28.51
CA GLN A 439 10.79 1.40 -28.24
C GLN A 439 11.35 0.79 -26.96
N ASP A 440 12.66 0.91 -26.76
CA ASP A 440 13.29 0.53 -25.50
C ASP A 440 12.61 1.26 -24.34
N THR A 441 12.11 0.48 -23.38
CA THR A 441 11.32 1.02 -22.27
C THR A 441 11.92 0.57 -20.95
N GLU A 442 12.28 1.55 -20.12
CA GLU A 442 12.83 1.30 -18.80
C GLU A 442 11.73 1.26 -17.74
N VAL A 443 11.72 0.19 -16.94
CA VAL A 443 10.92 0.07 -15.72
C VAL A 443 11.86 0.03 -14.53
N THR A 444 11.97 1.16 -13.83
CA THR A 444 12.83 1.32 -12.65
C THR A 444 12.07 1.99 -11.51
N GLY A 445 12.03 1.34 -10.35
CA GLY A 445 11.35 1.88 -9.17
C GLY A 445 10.64 0.81 -8.36
N HIS A 446 9.71 1.26 -7.52
CA HIS A 446 8.74 0.40 -6.84
C HIS A 446 7.56 0.11 -7.77
N VAL A 447 7.04 -1.11 -7.70
CA VAL A 447 5.86 -1.54 -8.46
C VAL A 447 4.75 -1.87 -7.46
N THR A 448 3.52 -1.51 -7.78
CA THR A 448 2.34 -1.89 -6.99
C THR A 448 1.32 -2.52 -7.92
N ALA A 449 0.76 -3.65 -7.52
CA ALA A 449 -0.33 -4.29 -8.25
C ALA A 449 -1.63 -4.13 -7.48
N ARG A 450 -2.61 -3.45 -8.09
CA ARG A 450 -3.97 -3.31 -7.56
C ARG A 450 -4.85 -4.39 -8.16
N LEU A 451 -5.43 -5.25 -7.33
CA LEU A 451 -6.29 -6.37 -7.76
C LEU A 451 -7.62 -6.35 -7.02
N ASN A 452 -8.69 -6.76 -7.70
CA ASN A 452 -9.96 -7.13 -7.05
C ASN A 452 -10.03 -8.67 -6.95
N VAL A 453 -10.12 -9.17 -5.73
CA VAL A 453 -10.02 -10.61 -5.43
C VAL A 453 -11.16 -11.07 -4.54
N SER A 454 -11.65 -12.28 -4.76
CA SER A 454 -12.58 -12.99 -3.90
C SER A 454 -12.20 -14.46 -3.82
N VAL A 455 -12.84 -15.20 -2.91
CA VAL A 455 -12.59 -16.63 -2.74
C VAL A 455 -13.90 -17.39 -2.63
N THR A 456 -13.99 -18.55 -3.26
CA THR A 456 -15.04 -19.55 -3.01
C THR A 456 -14.47 -20.68 -2.19
N ARG A 457 -15.25 -21.24 -1.27
CA ARG A 457 -14.79 -22.31 -0.38
C ARG A 457 -14.90 -23.69 -1.02
N GLU A 458 -13.90 -24.53 -0.76
CA GLU A 458 -14.00 -25.98 -0.98
C GLU A 458 -14.53 -26.72 0.27
N ASN A 459 -14.38 -26.13 1.47
CA ASN A 459 -14.70 -26.75 2.77
C ASN A 459 -15.73 -25.96 3.60
N ALA A 460 -16.49 -26.66 4.45
CA ALA A 460 -17.59 -26.12 5.28
C ALA A 460 -17.15 -25.32 6.54
N GLY A 461 -15.89 -24.88 6.62
CA GLY A 461 -15.40 -24.06 7.73
C GLY A 461 -16.00 -22.64 7.72
N ASN A 462 -15.87 -21.89 8.83
CA ASN A 462 -16.41 -20.53 8.95
C ASN A 462 -15.41 -19.41 8.58
N GLU A 463 -14.11 -19.70 8.51
CA GLU A 463 -13.06 -18.73 8.16
C GLU A 463 -12.49 -18.93 6.75
N SER A 464 -12.14 -17.84 6.08
CA SER A 464 -11.48 -17.83 4.77
C SER A 464 -10.42 -16.74 4.72
N ASP A 465 -9.43 -16.91 3.85
CA ASP A 465 -8.42 -15.90 3.53
C ASP A 465 -7.82 -16.19 2.15
N ILE A 466 -7.06 -15.24 1.61
CA ILE A 466 -6.48 -15.29 0.26
C ILE A 466 -5.00 -14.96 0.37
N ASP A 467 -4.14 -15.78 -0.24
CA ASP A 467 -2.72 -15.52 -0.35
C ASP A 467 -2.35 -15.25 -1.81
N LEU A 468 -1.95 -14.02 -2.12
CA LEU A 468 -1.63 -13.57 -3.46
C LEU A 468 -0.12 -13.57 -3.69
N PHE A 469 0.30 -14.21 -4.78
CA PHE A 469 1.67 -14.23 -5.27
C PHE A 469 1.69 -13.60 -6.66
N VAL A 470 2.39 -12.48 -6.83
CA VAL A 470 2.54 -11.81 -8.13
C VAL A 470 3.98 -11.88 -8.63
N THR A 471 4.17 -11.98 -9.93
CA THR A 471 5.49 -12.02 -10.58
C THR A 471 5.47 -11.14 -11.83
N LEU A 472 6.48 -10.29 -11.99
CA LEU A 472 6.71 -9.56 -13.24
C LEU A 472 7.83 -10.27 -14.02
N ARG A 473 7.60 -10.55 -15.30
CA ARG A 473 8.56 -11.22 -16.20
C ARG A 473 8.83 -10.36 -17.43
N HIS A 474 9.96 -10.65 -18.07
CA HIS A 474 10.42 -9.97 -19.27
C HIS A 474 10.61 -10.99 -20.38
N ILE A 475 9.94 -10.79 -21.50
CA ILE A 475 10.09 -11.59 -22.72
C ILE A 475 10.83 -10.75 -23.76
N ASP A 476 11.91 -11.30 -24.30
CA ASP A 476 12.69 -10.61 -25.34
C ASP A 476 11.97 -10.60 -26.71
N PRO A 477 12.45 -9.82 -27.69
CA PRO A 477 11.82 -9.74 -29.01
C PRO A 477 11.77 -11.06 -29.80
N THR A 478 12.52 -12.10 -29.37
CA THR A 478 12.48 -13.43 -29.96
C THR A 478 11.42 -14.34 -29.35
N GLY A 479 10.75 -13.86 -28.29
CA GLY A 479 9.74 -14.60 -27.54
C GLY A 479 10.30 -15.45 -26.40
N GLN A 480 11.58 -15.30 -26.05
CA GLN A 480 12.19 -16.03 -24.93
C GLN A 480 12.13 -15.21 -23.64
N GLU A 481 11.91 -15.86 -22.50
CA GLU A 481 12.00 -15.19 -21.21
C GLU A 481 13.47 -14.83 -20.90
N VAL A 482 13.66 -13.59 -20.47
CA VAL A 482 14.94 -13.09 -19.96
C VAL A 482 15.01 -13.40 -18.47
N PHE A 483 15.91 -14.31 -18.11
CA PHE A 483 16.21 -14.61 -16.71
C PHE A 483 17.38 -13.79 -16.20
N TYR A 484 17.31 -13.48 -14.91
CA TYR A 484 18.36 -12.80 -14.17
C TYR A 484 18.98 -13.74 -13.13
N THR A 485 20.18 -13.40 -12.66
CA THR A 485 20.84 -14.18 -11.61
C THR A 485 20.16 -13.94 -10.26
N GLY A 486 19.56 -14.99 -9.70
CA GLY A 486 19.01 -14.98 -8.34
C GLY A 486 20.05 -15.16 -7.25
N THR A 487 19.60 -15.11 -6.00
CA THR A 487 20.42 -15.26 -4.79
C THR A 487 21.35 -16.49 -4.84
N ALA A 488 20.86 -17.63 -5.33
CA ALA A 488 21.63 -18.88 -5.38
C ALA A 488 22.33 -19.12 -6.74
N GLY A 489 22.28 -18.14 -7.65
CA GLY A 489 22.67 -18.33 -9.06
C GLY A 489 21.60 -19.05 -9.89
N ASP A 490 20.38 -19.12 -9.39
CA ASP A 490 19.22 -19.66 -10.08
C ASP A 490 18.61 -18.63 -11.06
N PRO A 491 17.89 -19.07 -12.11
CA PRO A 491 17.21 -18.15 -13.01
C PRO A 491 15.96 -17.57 -12.35
N VAL A 492 15.94 -16.25 -12.13
CA VAL A 492 14.81 -15.54 -11.53
C VAL A 492 14.14 -14.58 -12.53
N PRO A 493 12.83 -14.31 -12.37
CA PRO A 493 12.12 -13.30 -13.14
C PRO A 493 12.55 -11.88 -12.76
N VAL A 494 11.90 -10.85 -13.33
CA VAL A 494 12.26 -9.44 -13.08
C VAL A 494 12.13 -9.09 -11.60
N VAL A 495 10.99 -9.42 -10.98
CA VAL A 495 10.68 -9.18 -9.56
C VAL A 495 9.39 -9.89 -9.13
N LYS A 496 9.16 -10.00 -7.81
CA LYS A 496 7.98 -10.64 -7.18
C LYS A 496 7.34 -9.74 -6.11
N GLY A 497 6.10 -10.08 -5.75
CA GLY A 497 5.34 -9.43 -4.67
C GLY A 497 4.35 -10.39 -4.02
N TRP A 498 3.93 -10.05 -2.80
CA TRP A 498 3.08 -10.92 -1.96
C TRP A 498 2.08 -10.12 -1.14
N LEU A 499 0.91 -10.70 -0.92
CA LEU A 499 -0.05 -10.17 0.05
C LEU A 499 -0.98 -11.27 0.56
N ARG A 500 -1.11 -11.37 1.89
CA ARG A 500 -2.25 -12.01 2.53
C ARG A 500 -3.39 -11.01 2.61
N ALA A 501 -4.54 -11.32 2.01
CA ALA A 501 -5.65 -10.37 1.87
C ALA A 501 -6.23 -9.93 3.22
N SER A 502 -6.18 -10.75 4.27
CA SER A 502 -6.58 -10.30 5.61
C SER A 502 -5.69 -9.19 6.19
N ASN A 503 -4.46 -9.05 5.68
CA ASN A 503 -3.53 -7.97 6.01
C ASN A 503 -3.61 -6.79 5.01
N ARG A 504 -4.71 -6.64 4.26
CA ARG A 504 -4.82 -5.64 3.17
C ARG A 504 -4.82 -4.18 3.63
N LYS A 505 -5.15 -3.89 4.90
CA LYS A 505 -5.27 -2.53 5.45
C LYS A 505 -4.01 -1.70 5.17
N VAL A 506 -4.19 -0.66 4.37
CA VAL A 506 -3.17 0.37 4.12
C VAL A 506 -3.37 1.49 5.15
N HIS A 507 -2.27 2.03 5.66
CA HIS A 507 -2.30 3.19 6.55
C HIS A 507 -2.03 4.45 5.73
N ASP A 508 -3.10 5.00 5.13
CA ASP A 508 -3.00 6.09 4.14
C ASP A 508 -2.34 7.36 4.71
N GLU A 509 -2.60 7.66 5.98
CA GLU A 509 -2.03 8.80 6.70
C GLU A 509 -0.57 8.59 7.13
N HIS A 510 -0.03 7.37 7.00
CA HIS A 510 1.34 7.10 7.45
C HIS A 510 2.34 7.77 6.47
N PRO A 511 3.38 8.48 6.95
CA PRO A 511 4.29 9.25 6.08
C PRO A 511 5.09 8.38 5.09
N LYS A 512 5.25 7.08 5.37
CA LYS A 512 5.85 6.11 4.45
C LYS A 512 4.87 5.59 3.40
N HIS A 513 3.57 5.82 3.54
CA HIS A 513 2.58 5.45 2.53
C HIS A 513 2.73 6.34 1.31
N LYS A 514 2.62 5.69 0.16
CA LYS A 514 2.84 6.20 -1.17
C LYS A 514 1.96 5.31 -2.09
N PRO A 515 1.12 5.82 -3.01
CA PRO A 515 0.34 5.01 -3.96
C PRO A 515 1.07 3.87 -4.70
N TRP A 516 2.39 3.92 -4.82
CA TRP A 516 3.27 2.98 -5.50
C TRP A 516 4.16 2.17 -4.53
N LEU A 517 3.96 2.38 -3.24
CA LEU A 517 4.57 1.63 -2.14
C LEU A 517 3.59 1.66 -0.93
N PRO A 518 2.54 0.82 -0.93
CA PRO A 518 1.53 0.82 0.12
C PRO A 518 2.16 0.52 1.47
N HIS A 519 1.81 1.30 2.52
CA HIS A 519 2.36 1.12 3.84
C HIS A 519 1.39 0.35 4.72
N ARG A 520 1.88 -0.73 5.32
CA ARG A 520 1.12 -1.59 6.23
C ARG A 520 1.91 -1.80 7.49
N GLU A 521 1.28 -1.69 8.65
CA GLU A 521 1.95 -1.91 9.93
C GLU A 521 1.99 -3.39 10.34
N TYR A 522 1.09 -4.22 9.77
CA TYR A 522 0.94 -5.65 10.08
C TYR A 522 0.69 -5.92 11.56
N LEU A 523 -0.13 -5.07 12.19
CA LEU A 523 -0.57 -5.25 13.57
C LEU A 523 -1.74 -6.24 13.64
N SER A 524 -1.90 -6.92 14.76
CA SER A 524 -3.05 -7.80 15.00
C SER A 524 -4.38 -7.05 14.88
N SER A 525 -4.42 -5.77 15.27
CA SER A 525 -5.56 -4.87 15.13
C SER A 525 -5.86 -4.41 13.69
N ASP A 526 -4.94 -4.64 12.76
CA ASP A 526 -5.11 -4.27 11.35
C ASP A 526 -5.81 -5.35 10.52
N VAL A 527 -5.99 -6.55 11.10
CA VAL A 527 -6.56 -7.69 10.40
C VAL A 527 -8.00 -7.39 9.98
N GLN A 528 -8.25 -7.49 8.68
CA GLN A 528 -9.56 -7.37 8.08
C GLN A 528 -10.02 -8.75 7.59
N PRO A 529 -11.05 -9.37 8.20
CA PRO A 529 -11.51 -10.69 7.78
C PRO A 529 -11.85 -10.76 6.28
N VAL A 530 -11.67 -11.94 5.69
CA VAL A 530 -12.03 -12.26 4.31
C VAL A 530 -13.18 -13.26 4.36
N LYS A 531 -14.32 -12.89 3.80
CA LYS A 531 -15.50 -13.73 3.66
C LYS A 531 -15.57 -14.28 2.25
N ALA A 532 -15.96 -15.54 2.13
CA ALA A 532 -16.15 -16.17 0.84
C ALA A 532 -17.24 -15.45 0.04
N GLY A 533 -17.04 -15.28 -1.26
CA GLY A 533 -17.94 -14.57 -2.17
C GLY A 533 -17.81 -13.05 -2.20
N GLU A 534 -17.30 -12.40 -1.15
CA GLU A 534 -17.06 -10.95 -1.14
C GLU A 534 -15.81 -10.58 -1.96
N VAL A 535 -15.89 -9.48 -2.72
CA VAL A 535 -14.78 -8.94 -3.51
C VAL A 535 -14.03 -7.89 -2.71
N TYR A 536 -12.70 -8.02 -2.66
CA TYR A 536 -11.79 -7.12 -1.97
C TYR A 536 -10.82 -6.47 -2.96
N CYS A 537 -10.75 -5.15 -2.95
CA CYS A 537 -9.67 -4.42 -3.61
C CYS A 537 -8.43 -4.45 -2.72
N VAL A 538 -7.29 -4.83 -3.29
CA VAL A 538 -6.03 -4.99 -2.57
C VAL A 538 -4.85 -4.42 -3.36
N ASP A 539 -3.95 -3.74 -2.65
CA ASP A 539 -2.71 -3.18 -3.21
C ASP A 539 -1.50 -4.02 -2.79
N ILE A 540 -0.90 -4.76 -3.72
CA ILE A 540 0.22 -5.66 -3.46
C ILE A 540 1.53 -4.90 -3.68
N GLU A 541 2.39 -4.86 -2.65
CA GLU A 541 3.77 -4.39 -2.82
C GLU A 541 4.54 -5.40 -3.68
N VAL A 542 5.03 -4.94 -4.83
CA VAL A 542 6.01 -5.64 -5.65
C VAL A 542 7.35 -4.97 -5.41
N TRP A 543 8.38 -5.77 -5.13
CA TRP A 543 9.65 -5.23 -4.67
C TRP A 543 10.31 -4.29 -5.70
N PRO A 544 11.26 -3.43 -5.27
CA PRO A 544 12.00 -2.55 -6.17
C PRO A 544 12.62 -3.31 -7.34
N THR A 545 12.62 -2.72 -8.53
CA THR A 545 13.25 -3.34 -9.70
C THR A 545 13.87 -2.33 -10.66
N ASN A 546 14.64 -2.86 -11.60
CA ASN A 546 15.12 -2.21 -12.81
C ASN A 546 15.05 -3.24 -13.95
N VAL A 547 14.51 -2.88 -15.11
CA VAL A 547 14.66 -3.63 -16.36
C VAL A 547 14.54 -2.66 -17.53
N ILE A 548 15.32 -2.87 -18.58
CA ILE A 548 15.10 -2.21 -19.88
C ILE A 548 14.56 -3.28 -20.83
N VAL A 549 13.29 -3.12 -21.19
CA VAL A 549 12.61 -3.96 -22.16
C VAL A 549 12.97 -3.45 -23.54
N ASP A 550 13.68 -4.26 -24.33
CA ASP A 550 14.07 -3.91 -25.69
C ASP A 550 12.83 -3.70 -26.57
N LYS A 551 12.95 -2.85 -27.60
CA LYS A 551 11.93 -2.74 -28.65
C LYS A 551 11.52 -4.13 -29.18
N GLY A 552 10.22 -4.41 -29.19
CA GLY A 552 9.64 -5.70 -29.58
C GLY A 552 9.52 -6.71 -28.42
N GLY A 553 10.17 -6.45 -27.30
CA GLY A 553 10.01 -7.22 -26.06
C GLY A 553 8.68 -6.93 -25.38
N LYS A 554 8.35 -7.74 -24.37
CA LYS A 554 7.08 -7.67 -23.64
C LYS A 554 7.30 -7.83 -22.15
N LEU A 555 6.36 -7.31 -21.35
CA LEU A 555 6.24 -7.66 -19.94
C LEU A 555 5.06 -8.62 -19.74
N VAL A 556 5.23 -9.55 -18.82
CA VAL A 556 4.17 -10.47 -18.38
C VAL A 556 3.97 -10.28 -16.89
N PHE A 557 2.75 -9.91 -16.51
CA PHE A 557 2.32 -9.85 -15.12
C PHE A 557 1.58 -11.14 -14.79
N GLU A 558 2.18 -11.96 -13.94
CA GLU A 558 1.62 -13.22 -13.48
C GLU A 558 1.08 -13.09 -12.08
N ILE A 559 0.05 -13.87 -11.81
CA ILE A 559 -0.50 -14.00 -10.48
C ILE A 559 -0.84 -15.49 -10.24
N SER A 560 -0.39 -16.03 -9.11
CA SER A 560 -0.29 -17.46 -8.84
C SER A 560 -0.93 -17.86 -7.51
N SER A 561 -1.33 -19.13 -7.39
CA SER A 561 -1.81 -19.75 -6.14
C SER A 561 -0.73 -20.08 -5.10
N GLY A 562 0.53 -19.86 -5.47
CA GLY A 562 1.69 -20.14 -4.63
C GLY A 562 2.99 -19.62 -5.27
N ASP A 563 4.11 -19.98 -4.64
CA ASP A 563 5.44 -19.64 -5.16
C ASP A 563 5.64 -20.18 -6.58
N THR A 564 6.23 -19.35 -7.43
CA THR A 564 6.55 -19.65 -8.84
C THR A 564 8.06 -19.80 -9.05
N GLN A 565 8.47 -20.20 -10.25
CA GLN A 565 9.87 -20.28 -10.67
C GLN A 565 10.71 -19.08 -10.18
N GLY A 566 11.93 -19.37 -9.72
CA GLY A 566 12.83 -18.41 -9.09
C GLY A 566 12.64 -18.26 -7.58
N SER A 567 11.66 -18.94 -6.96
CA SER A 567 11.53 -18.94 -5.49
C SER A 567 12.53 -19.88 -4.79
N GLY A 568 12.99 -20.96 -5.44
CA GLY A 568 14.02 -21.85 -4.89
C GLY A 568 13.74 -22.33 -3.46
N ILE A 569 14.62 -21.99 -2.51
CA ILE A 569 14.45 -22.30 -1.07
C ILE A 569 13.62 -21.25 -0.30
N PHE A 570 13.22 -20.14 -0.93
CA PHE A 570 12.48 -19.04 -0.34
C PHE A 570 10.96 -19.23 -0.53
N GLN A 571 10.42 -20.30 0.03
CA GLN A 571 9.02 -20.70 -0.14
C GLN A 571 8.15 -20.34 1.06
N HIS A 572 6.84 -20.27 0.77
CA HIS A 572 5.73 -19.96 1.67
C HIS A 572 4.80 -21.17 1.77
N SER A 573 5.30 -22.27 2.33
CA SER A 573 4.66 -23.60 2.30
C SER A 573 4.33 -24.18 3.67
N SER A 574 4.24 -23.33 4.71
CA SER A 574 3.81 -23.81 6.04
C SER A 574 2.31 -24.11 6.05
N ASP A 575 1.95 -25.38 6.28
CA ASP A 575 0.56 -25.81 6.46
C ASP A 575 -0.08 -25.26 7.75
N ILE A 576 0.73 -24.77 8.70
CA ILE A 576 0.26 -24.13 9.93
C ILE A 576 -0.10 -22.66 9.68
N ASP A 577 0.68 -21.97 8.83
CA ASP A 577 0.39 -20.59 8.41
C ASP A 577 -0.69 -20.54 7.31
N ARG A 578 -0.73 -21.55 6.42
CA ARG A 578 -1.62 -21.65 5.26
C ARG A 578 -2.50 -22.92 5.28
N PRO A 579 -3.27 -23.18 6.36
CA PRO A 579 -4.04 -24.42 6.46
C PRO A 579 -5.14 -24.49 5.40
N ALA A 580 -5.29 -25.68 4.79
CA ALA A 580 -6.32 -25.94 3.78
C ALA A 580 -7.75 -25.65 4.25
N SER A 581 -8.02 -25.75 5.56
CA SER A 581 -9.33 -25.39 6.13
C SER A 581 -9.71 -23.92 5.94
N LYS A 582 -8.74 -23.03 5.73
CA LYS A 582 -8.93 -21.57 5.59
C LYS A 582 -8.63 -21.06 4.17
N PHE A 583 -7.64 -21.65 3.50
CA PHE A 583 -7.13 -21.17 2.21
C PHE A 583 -7.50 -22.06 1.01
N ALA A 584 -8.09 -23.25 1.21
CA ALA A 584 -8.51 -24.09 0.09
C ALA A 584 -9.82 -23.57 -0.55
N GLY A 585 -9.84 -23.56 -1.88
CA GLY A 585 -10.93 -22.96 -2.64
C GLY A 585 -10.51 -22.55 -4.04
N PHE A 586 -11.38 -21.80 -4.71
CA PHE A 586 -11.01 -21.07 -5.92
C PHE A 586 -10.84 -19.59 -5.57
N GLU A 587 -9.68 -19.06 -5.88
CA GLU A 587 -9.44 -17.63 -5.83
C GLU A 587 -9.92 -17.06 -7.16
N VAL A 588 -10.84 -16.12 -7.05
CA VAL A 588 -11.55 -15.49 -8.15
C VAL A 588 -11.03 -14.06 -8.26
N ARG A 589 -10.58 -13.67 -9.44
CA ARG A 589 -10.17 -12.30 -9.74
C ARG A 589 -11.19 -11.69 -10.67
N ASN A 590 -11.80 -10.60 -10.22
CA ASN A 590 -12.70 -9.83 -11.06
C ASN A 590 -11.89 -8.70 -11.69
N ASN A 591 -11.68 -8.73 -13.00
CA ASN A 591 -11.38 -7.49 -13.72
C ASN A 591 -12.68 -6.70 -13.77
N LEU A 592 -13.04 -6.01 -12.69
CA LEU A 592 -13.92 -4.85 -12.82
C LEU A 592 -13.05 -3.69 -13.32
N PRO A 593 -13.57 -2.83 -14.21
CA PRO A 593 -12.86 -1.64 -14.63
C PRO A 593 -12.41 -0.87 -13.39
N ALA A 594 -11.14 -0.46 -13.39
CA ALA A 594 -10.64 0.54 -12.46
C ALA A 594 -11.50 1.79 -12.64
N ASN A 595 -12.52 1.94 -11.80
CA ASN A 595 -13.58 2.95 -11.90
C ASN A 595 -14.40 2.85 -13.20
N MET A 596 -15.72 2.98 -13.09
CA MET A 596 -16.51 3.38 -14.25
C MET A 596 -15.93 4.71 -14.75
N SER A 597 -15.29 4.72 -15.92
CA SER A 597 -14.92 5.97 -16.57
C SER A 597 -16.22 6.72 -16.89
N PHE A 598 -16.39 7.86 -16.24
CA PHE A 598 -17.47 8.81 -16.52
C PHE A 598 -17.01 9.87 -17.51
N SER A 599 -15.97 9.60 -18.30
CA SER A 599 -15.44 10.51 -19.31
C SER A 599 -16.57 11.13 -20.16
N LYS A 600 -17.50 10.29 -20.62
CA LYS A 600 -18.68 10.72 -21.39
C LYS A 600 -19.64 11.69 -20.67
N HIS A 601 -19.54 11.88 -19.35
CA HIS A 601 -20.41 12.79 -18.59
C HIS A 601 -19.96 14.24 -18.72
N PHE A 602 -18.66 14.49 -18.90
CA PHE A 602 -18.06 15.82 -18.75
C PHE A 602 -17.30 16.18 -20.00
N SER A 603 -18.00 16.38 -21.11
CA SER A 603 -17.37 16.80 -22.37
C SER A 603 -17.05 18.30 -22.37
N ILE A 604 -16.36 18.80 -23.39
CA ILE A 604 -16.19 20.26 -23.56
C ILE A 604 -17.53 21.02 -23.72
N ALA A 605 -18.60 20.32 -24.09
CA ALA A 605 -19.95 20.88 -24.12
C ALA A 605 -20.60 20.98 -22.73
N ASN A 606 -19.98 20.39 -21.69
CA ASN A 606 -20.43 20.38 -20.30
C ASN A 606 -19.25 20.62 -19.35
N ILE A 607 -19.00 21.89 -19.03
CA ILE A 607 -17.93 22.28 -18.10
C ILE A 607 -18.53 22.43 -16.70
N PRO A 608 -18.46 21.41 -15.82
CA PRO A 608 -18.94 21.51 -14.46
C PRO A 608 -17.97 22.32 -13.59
N TYR A 609 -18.42 22.69 -12.40
CA TYR A 609 -17.58 23.31 -11.38
C TYR A 609 -17.60 22.51 -10.09
N GLY A 610 -16.44 22.37 -9.46
CA GLY A 610 -16.27 21.68 -8.20
C GLY A 610 -15.11 22.25 -7.39
N ILE A 611 -14.86 21.64 -6.24
CA ILE A 611 -13.71 21.94 -5.39
C ILE A 611 -12.88 20.66 -5.27
N ALA A 612 -11.59 20.74 -5.61
CA ALA A 612 -10.68 19.60 -5.59
C ALA A 612 -9.37 19.96 -4.88
N SER A 613 -8.61 18.94 -4.49
CA SER A 613 -7.19 19.05 -4.13
C SER A 613 -6.40 17.89 -4.71
N SER A 614 -5.10 18.06 -4.90
CA SER A 614 -4.18 17.00 -5.35
C SER A 614 -2.89 17.04 -4.54
N ALA A 615 -1.91 16.19 -4.89
CA ALA A 615 -0.58 16.22 -4.28
C ALA A 615 0.14 17.57 -4.42
N ILE A 616 -0.23 18.38 -5.42
CA ILE A 616 0.42 19.67 -5.73
C ILE A 616 -0.53 20.88 -5.63
N HIS A 617 -1.84 20.66 -5.64
CA HIS A 617 -2.85 21.73 -5.51
C HIS A 617 -3.55 21.68 -4.16
N THR A 618 -3.51 22.80 -3.43
CA THR A 618 -4.37 22.99 -2.26
C THR A 618 -5.85 23.05 -2.67
N ARG A 619 -6.77 22.87 -1.71
CA ARG A 619 -8.23 22.89 -1.93
C ARG A 619 -8.65 24.15 -2.72
N SER A 620 -9.02 23.96 -4.00
CA SER A 620 -9.24 25.05 -4.95
C SER A 620 -10.38 24.75 -5.92
N VAL A 621 -10.87 25.79 -6.61
CA VAL A 621 -11.89 25.64 -7.66
C VAL A 621 -11.31 24.89 -8.84
N ALA A 622 -12.05 23.87 -9.26
CA ALA A 622 -11.69 23.03 -10.38
C ALA A 622 -12.87 22.85 -11.33
N THR A 623 -12.54 22.54 -12.57
CA THR A 623 -13.47 22.03 -13.57
C THR A 623 -13.03 20.64 -14.02
N ARG A 624 -13.83 19.98 -14.87
CA ARG A 624 -13.55 18.64 -15.36
C ARG A 624 -13.86 18.54 -16.84
N VAL A 625 -12.97 17.90 -17.60
CA VAL A 625 -13.24 17.41 -18.94
C VAL A 625 -12.81 15.95 -18.98
N ASP A 626 -13.68 15.06 -19.43
CA ASP A 626 -13.53 13.62 -19.39
C ASP A 626 -13.09 13.14 -17.99
N ASP A 627 -11.95 12.46 -17.88
CA ASP A 627 -11.36 12.02 -16.62
C ASP A 627 -10.24 12.94 -16.13
N SER A 628 -10.18 14.17 -16.64
CA SER A 628 -9.17 15.18 -16.34
C SER A 628 -9.77 16.33 -15.53
N VAL A 629 -9.23 16.57 -14.34
CA VAL A 629 -9.59 17.68 -13.44
C VAL A 629 -8.63 18.84 -13.65
N ILE A 630 -9.16 20.00 -13.96
CA ILE A 630 -8.37 21.20 -14.24
C ILE A 630 -8.58 22.20 -13.11
N PHE A 631 -7.50 22.60 -12.45
CA PHE A 631 -7.54 23.62 -11.41
C PHE A 631 -7.60 25.00 -12.07
N LEU A 632 -8.67 25.76 -11.82
CA LEU A 632 -8.90 27.02 -12.54
C LEU A 632 -7.83 28.08 -12.26
N ALA A 633 -7.14 27.97 -11.13
CA ALA A 633 -6.02 28.84 -10.77
C ALA A 633 -4.85 28.72 -11.77
N ASP A 634 -4.60 27.53 -12.31
CA ASP A 634 -3.48 27.29 -13.24
C ASP A 634 -3.76 27.94 -14.60
N LEU A 635 -5.02 27.87 -15.05
CA LEU A 635 -5.46 28.49 -16.30
C LEU A 635 -5.37 30.02 -16.27
N ALA A 636 -5.69 30.62 -15.11
CA ALA A 636 -5.66 32.07 -14.92
C ALA A 636 -4.25 32.67 -14.99
N LEU A 637 -3.21 31.86 -14.78
CA LEU A 637 -1.80 32.29 -14.82
C LEU A 637 -1.24 32.38 -16.25
N GLU A 638 -1.81 31.65 -17.20
CA GLU A 638 -1.19 31.48 -18.53
C GLU A 638 -2.04 31.99 -19.71
N THR A 639 -3.37 32.11 -19.59
CA THR A 639 -4.21 32.43 -20.77
C THR A 639 -5.40 33.33 -20.49
N LYS A 640 -5.83 34.09 -21.52
CA LYS A 640 -7.06 34.91 -21.50
C LYS A 640 -8.30 34.18 -22.03
N ASN A 641 -8.18 32.93 -22.50
CA ASN A 641 -9.29 32.21 -23.12
C ASN A 641 -9.31 30.73 -22.67
N ILE A 642 -10.11 30.47 -21.63
CA ILE A 642 -10.30 29.14 -21.05
C ILE A 642 -10.81 28.11 -22.07
N GLN A 643 -11.70 28.52 -22.99
CA GLN A 643 -12.31 27.62 -23.97
C GLN A 643 -11.27 27.06 -24.94
N HIS A 644 -10.26 27.85 -25.29
CA HIS A 644 -9.17 27.40 -26.15
C HIS A 644 -8.36 26.30 -25.46
N VAL A 645 -8.01 26.47 -24.18
CA VAL A 645 -7.27 25.46 -23.40
C VAL A 645 -8.07 24.17 -23.25
N LEU A 646 -9.38 24.28 -22.97
CA LEU A 646 -10.25 23.12 -22.83
C LEU A 646 -10.43 22.36 -24.16
N SER A 647 -10.28 23.03 -25.30
CA SER A 647 -10.41 22.44 -26.65
C SER A 647 -9.12 21.83 -27.21
N ASP A 648 -7.97 22.22 -26.68
CA ASP A 648 -6.67 21.74 -27.12
C ASP A 648 -6.18 20.63 -26.19
N LYS A 649 -6.18 19.39 -26.69
CA LYS A 649 -5.78 18.20 -25.90
C LYS A 649 -4.36 18.29 -25.34
N HIS A 650 -3.44 18.94 -26.05
CA HIS A 650 -2.06 19.09 -25.59
C HIS A 650 -1.99 20.08 -24.43
N MET A 651 -2.67 21.23 -24.55
CA MET A 651 -2.75 22.21 -23.46
C MET A 651 -3.51 21.65 -22.24
N LEU A 652 -4.63 20.96 -22.45
CA LEU A 652 -5.40 20.30 -21.39
C LEU A 652 -4.50 19.37 -20.57
N SER A 653 -3.69 18.53 -21.23
CA SER A 653 -2.80 17.57 -20.56
C SER A 653 -1.72 18.21 -19.67
N ASN A 654 -1.33 19.47 -19.94
CA ASN A 654 -0.35 20.20 -19.15
C ASN A 654 -0.96 20.87 -17.90
N HIS A 655 -2.28 21.06 -17.89
CA HIS A 655 -3.00 21.77 -16.81
C HIS A 655 -4.05 20.89 -16.10
N SER A 656 -4.04 19.58 -16.36
CA SER A 656 -4.99 18.64 -15.77
C SER A 656 -4.33 17.62 -14.86
N VAL A 657 -5.05 17.23 -13.81
CA VAL A 657 -4.75 16.10 -12.93
C VAL A 657 -5.80 15.01 -13.18
N PRO A 658 -5.42 13.72 -13.31
CA PRO A 658 -6.39 12.63 -13.43
C PRO A 658 -7.42 12.62 -12.28
N ILE A 659 -8.67 12.29 -12.56
CA ILE A 659 -9.77 12.29 -11.56
C ILE A 659 -9.50 11.36 -10.38
N ASP A 660 -8.77 10.27 -10.59
CA ASP A 660 -8.35 9.30 -9.57
C ASP A 660 -7.14 9.76 -8.73
N GLU A 661 -6.49 10.85 -9.13
CA GLU A 661 -5.41 11.51 -8.41
C GLU A 661 -5.86 12.76 -7.63
N VAL A 662 -7.16 13.10 -7.69
CA VAL A 662 -7.73 14.22 -6.93
C VAL A 662 -8.65 13.77 -5.81
N GLN A 663 -8.64 14.52 -4.72
CA GLN A 663 -9.66 14.45 -3.69
C GLN A 663 -10.74 15.50 -3.97
N MET A 664 -11.98 15.05 -4.18
CA MET A 664 -13.12 15.95 -4.30
C MET A 664 -13.61 16.40 -2.93
N HIS A 665 -14.01 17.66 -2.85
CA HIS A 665 -14.60 18.29 -1.66
C HIS A 665 -16.03 18.72 -1.95
N LEU A 666 -16.77 19.15 -0.92
CA LEU A 666 -18.02 19.85 -1.12
C LEU A 666 -17.81 21.03 -2.08
N PRO A 667 -18.60 21.13 -3.17
CA PRO A 667 -18.38 22.13 -4.22
C PRO A 667 -18.72 23.56 -3.75
N ILE A 668 -19.46 23.69 -2.65
CA ILE A 668 -19.84 24.95 -2.03
C ILE A 668 -19.77 24.84 -0.51
N GLN A 669 -19.69 25.99 0.15
CA GLN A 669 -20.00 26.09 1.57
C GLN A 669 -21.51 26.23 1.73
N VAL A 670 -22.17 25.21 2.29
CA VAL A 670 -23.62 25.22 2.47
C VAL A 670 -24.02 26.19 3.59
N SER A 671 -24.74 27.26 3.25
CA SER A 671 -25.22 28.25 4.23
C SER A 671 -26.64 28.01 4.74
N GLY A 672 -27.42 27.25 3.98
CA GLY A 672 -28.82 26.95 4.23
C GLY A 672 -29.26 25.77 3.35
N PHE A 673 -30.24 25.00 3.83
CA PHE A 673 -30.78 23.86 3.12
C PHE A 673 -32.29 23.83 3.31
N THR A 674 -33.04 23.86 2.21
CA THR A 674 -34.50 23.65 2.21
C THR A 674 -34.79 22.47 1.31
N ASP A 675 -35.50 21.49 1.86
CA ASP A 675 -35.96 20.32 1.13
C ASP A 675 -37.46 20.46 0.85
N TYR A 676 -37.84 20.32 -0.42
CA TYR A 676 -39.21 20.46 -0.87
C TYR A 676 -39.84 19.10 -1.15
N SER A 677 -41.10 19.06 -1.55
CA SER A 677 -41.72 17.85 -2.10
C SER A 677 -42.44 18.22 -3.38
N CYS A 678 -41.70 18.14 -4.48
CA CYS A 678 -42.13 18.69 -5.76
C CYS A 678 -42.60 17.63 -6.75
N SER A 679 -42.38 16.33 -6.51
CA SER A 679 -42.97 15.26 -7.31
C SER A 679 -44.39 14.97 -6.83
N LYS A 680 -45.37 15.05 -7.74
CA LYS A 680 -46.77 14.70 -7.44
C LYS A 680 -46.90 13.21 -7.15
N GLU A 681 -46.21 12.36 -7.91
CA GLU A 681 -46.26 10.91 -7.72
C GLU A 681 -45.61 10.50 -6.40
N HIS A 682 -44.49 11.10 -6.01
CA HIS A 682 -43.90 10.85 -4.68
C HIS A 682 -44.91 11.12 -3.55
N LEU A 683 -45.65 12.23 -3.61
CA LEU A 683 -46.66 12.56 -2.60
C LEU A 683 -47.80 11.54 -2.56
N LEU A 684 -48.26 11.06 -3.72
CA LEU A 684 -49.30 10.03 -3.82
C LEU A 684 -48.80 8.68 -3.31
N ASN A 685 -47.61 8.24 -3.75
CA ASN A 685 -47.00 6.96 -3.39
C ASN A 685 -46.67 6.91 -1.89
N ALA A 686 -46.13 8.00 -1.33
CA ALA A 686 -45.86 8.09 0.10
C ALA A 686 -47.15 8.08 0.94
N ALA A 687 -48.21 8.77 0.48
CA ALA A 687 -49.51 8.73 1.13
C ALA A 687 -50.12 7.31 1.08
N GLU A 688 -50.03 6.61 -0.04
CA GLU A 688 -50.48 5.21 -0.15
C GLU A 688 -49.68 4.30 0.80
N ALA A 689 -48.35 4.44 0.83
CA ALA A 689 -47.48 3.65 1.71
C ALA A 689 -47.84 3.83 3.19
N ILE A 690 -48.11 5.07 3.62
CA ILE A 690 -48.34 5.44 5.03
C ILE A 690 -49.81 5.26 5.43
N LEU A 691 -50.74 5.83 4.66
CA LEU A 691 -52.17 5.91 4.99
C LEU A 691 -53.01 4.80 4.33
N GLY A 692 -52.47 4.11 3.33
CA GLY A 692 -53.20 3.11 2.54
C GLY A 692 -54.06 3.70 1.43
N GLU A 693 -54.03 5.02 1.21
CA GLU A 693 -54.78 5.71 0.15
C GLU A 693 -53.90 6.80 -0.50
N ALA A 694 -53.82 6.77 -1.82
CA ALA A 694 -53.07 7.76 -2.61
C ALA A 694 -53.81 9.11 -2.60
N THR A 695 -53.32 10.06 -1.79
CA THR A 695 -53.92 11.39 -1.64
C THR A 695 -52.86 12.47 -1.55
N LEU A 696 -53.15 13.66 -2.09
CA LEU A 696 -52.24 14.79 -1.99
C LEU A 696 -52.49 15.58 -0.69
N PRO A 697 -51.43 16.08 -0.03
CA PRO A 697 -51.58 17.09 1.01
C PRO A 697 -52.37 18.30 0.45
N PRO A 698 -53.32 18.89 1.21
CA PRO A 698 -54.17 19.96 0.69
C PRO A 698 -53.42 21.16 0.11
N ALA A 699 -52.21 21.46 0.60
CA ALA A 699 -51.38 22.56 0.12
C ALA A 699 -50.57 22.26 -1.15
N ALA A 700 -50.27 20.98 -1.44
CA ALA A 700 -49.31 20.60 -2.48
C ALA A 700 -49.68 21.06 -3.90
N PRO A 701 -50.97 21.06 -4.32
CA PRO A 701 -51.36 21.61 -5.62
C PRO A 701 -51.21 23.14 -5.72
N HIS A 702 -51.17 23.86 -4.59
CA HIS A 702 -51.18 25.31 -4.54
C HIS A 702 -49.79 25.95 -4.40
N LEU A 703 -48.85 25.26 -3.74
CA LEU A 703 -47.49 25.74 -3.52
C LEU A 703 -46.47 24.59 -3.40
N PRO A 704 -45.18 24.82 -3.72
CA PRO A 704 -44.10 23.90 -3.37
C PRO A 704 -44.00 23.82 -1.84
N ILE A 705 -44.41 22.69 -1.26
CA ILE A 705 -44.28 22.44 0.18
C ILE A 705 -42.84 22.04 0.48
N GLY A 706 -42.30 22.51 1.60
CA GLY A 706 -40.94 22.18 2.00
C GLY A 706 -40.67 22.51 3.46
N TYR A 707 -39.54 22.02 3.96
CA TYR A 707 -39.07 22.19 5.33
C TYR A 707 -37.58 22.50 5.36
N GLY A 708 -37.11 23.06 6.48
CA GLY A 708 -35.69 23.35 6.66
C GLY A 708 -34.91 22.08 6.95
N GLY A 709 -34.00 21.71 6.06
CA GLY A 709 -33.04 20.63 6.27
C GLY A 709 -31.82 21.09 7.06
N ARG A 710 -30.96 20.14 7.45
CA ARG A 710 -29.75 20.46 8.23
C ARG A 710 -28.57 20.73 7.29
N ALA A 711 -28.28 22.00 7.04
CA ALA A 711 -27.15 22.40 6.20
C ALA A 711 -25.79 21.79 6.61
N SER A 712 -25.55 21.57 7.91
CA SER A 712 -24.28 21.01 8.40
C SER A 712 -24.15 19.50 8.27
N SER A 713 -25.17 18.79 7.78
CA SER A 713 -25.14 17.35 7.52
C SER A 713 -25.08 17.03 6.02
N ILE A 714 -24.90 18.04 5.16
CA ILE A 714 -24.63 17.82 3.73
C ILE A 714 -23.16 17.49 3.56
N ASP A 715 -22.91 16.27 3.12
CA ASP A 715 -21.59 15.71 2.83
C ASP A 715 -21.38 15.55 1.32
N VAL A 716 -20.10 15.50 0.91
CA VAL A 716 -19.75 15.20 -0.49
C VAL A 716 -19.88 13.70 -0.76
N SER A 717 -20.27 13.35 -1.99
CA SER A 717 -20.23 11.99 -2.53
C SER A 717 -18.97 11.22 -2.12
N GLY A 718 -19.15 9.96 -1.69
CA GLY A 718 -18.11 9.09 -1.14
C GLY A 718 -18.02 9.08 0.39
N THR A 719 -18.70 10.01 1.07
CA THR A 719 -18.73 10.06 2.54
C THR A 719 -19.56 8.92 3.13
N LYS A 720 -19.08 8.32 4.22
CA LYS A 720 -19.77 7.26 4.96
C LYS A 720 -20.83 7.87 5.89
N ILE A 721 -22.06 7.38 5.81
CA ILE A 721 -23.20 7.84 6.59
C ILE A 721 -23.43 6.90 7.77
N THR A 722 -23.33 7.43 8.98
CA THR A 722 -23.52 6.62 10.19
C THR A 722 -25.01 6.41 10.45
N ARG A 723 -25.44 5.16 10.63
CA ARG A 723 -26.83 4.85 11.00
C ARG A 723 -27.23 5.63 12.26
N PRO A 724 -28.36 6.37 12.23
CA PRO A 724 -28.74 7.21 13.35
C PRO A 724 -29.31 6.40 14.52
N TYR A 725 -29.18 6.95 15.72
CA TYR A 725 -29.98 6.56 16.88
C TYR A 725 -31.18 7.48 17.01
N GLY A 726 -32.31 6.95 17.48
CA GLY A 726 -33.46 7.77 17.82
C GLY A 726 -34.59 6.98 18.48
N GLN A 727 -35.68 7.68 18.73
CA GLN A 727 -36.91 7.09 19.26
C GLN A 727 -37.83 6.68 18.11
N TYR A 728 -38.47 5.53 18.24
CA TYR A 728 -39.42 5.02 17.25
C TYR A 728 -40.57 4.31 17.96
N VAL A 729 -41.70 4.19 17.27
CA VAL A 729 -42.86 3.42 17.77
C VAL A 729 -42.59 1.93 17.59
N ASP A 730 -42.74 1.15 18.67
CA ASP A 730 -42.57 -0.31 18.69
C ASP A 730 -43.80 -0.96 19.33
N GLY A 731 -44.81 -1.21 18.49
CA GLY A 731 -46.16 -1.58 18.95
C GLY A 731 -46.78 -0.48 19.81
N ASP A 732 -47.18 -0.82 21.04
CA ASP A 732 -47.75 0.12 22.01
C ASP A 732 -46.70 0.86 22.86
N LYS A 733 -45.39 0.71 22.56
CA LYS A 733 -44.29 1.30 23.33
C LYS A 733 -43.44 2.22 22.47
N ILE A 734 -42.70 3.11 23.13
CA ILE A 734 -41.65 3.90 22.50
C ILE A 734 -40.31 3.20 22.72
N GLY A 735 -39.69 2.78 21.63
CA GLY A 735 -38.33 2.25 21.60
C GLY A 735 -37.29 3.36 21.47
N PHE A 736 -36.04 3.03 21.80
CA PHE A 736 -34.88 3.87 21.53
C PHE A 736 -33.72 2.97 21.11
N GLY A 737 -33.04 3.32 20.02
CA GLY A 737 -31.93 2.52 19.48
C GLY A 737 -31.52 2.96 18.08
N PRO A 738 -30.64 2.17 17.42
CA PRO A 738 -30.31 2.36 16.01
C PRO A 738 -31.56 2.24 15.14
N SER A 739 -31.65 3.10 14.12
CA SER A 739 -32.70 3.04 13.10
C SER A 739 -32.78 1.67 12.44
N LYS A 740 -33.99 1.13 12.36
CA LYS A 740 -34.34 -0.14 11.70
C LYS A 740 -34.77 0.07 10.24
N ALA A 741 -35.07 1.30 9.84
CA ALA A 741 -35.64 1.63 8.54
C ALA A 741 -34.89 2.78 7.85
N VAL A 742 -33.61 2.57 7.56
CA VAL A 742 -32.81 3.54 6.80
C VAL A 742 -33.13 3.45 5.31
N ASP A 743 -33.33 4.58 4.69
CA ASP A 743 -33.80 4.77 3.33
C ASP A 743 -32.93 5.83 2.62
N TYR A 744 -32.98 5.82 1.30
CA TYR A 744 -32.43 6.86 0.43
C TYR A 744 -33.56 7.66 -0.21
N GLU A 745 -33.28 8.87 -0.68
CA GLU A 745 -34.21 9.66 -1.46
C GLU A 745 -33.50 10.18 -2.70
N LEU A 746 -33.91 9.74 -3.89
CA LEU A 746 -33.35 10.20 -5.17
C LEU A 746 -33.80 11.63 -5.44
N GLU A 747 -32.88 12.58 -5.34
CA GLU A 747 -33.19 14.00 -5.51
C GLU A 747 -32.22 14.74 -6.43
N MET A 748 -32.62 15.94 -6.81
CA MET A 748 -31.73 16.96 -7.34
C MET A 748 -31.86 18.23 -6.50
N ALA A 749 -30.83 19.08 -6.54
CA ALA A 749 -30.89 20.38 -5.88
C ALA A 749 -30.28 21.48 -6.74
N CYS A 750 -30.81 22.68 -6.61
CA CYS A 750 -30.17 23.88 -7.15
C CYS A 750 -29.31 24.56 -6.09
N ILE A 751 -28.19 25.11 -6.55
CA ILE A 751 -27.25 25.87 -5.73
C ILE A 751 -27.44 27.36 -6.02
N ILE A 752 -27.68 28.16 -4.99
CA ILE A 752 -27.79 29.62 -5.14
C ILE A 752 -26.39 30.23 -5.34
N GLY A 753 -26.21 30.95 -6.45
CA GLY A 753 -24.99 31.69 -6.77
C GLY A 753 -25.07 33.17 -6.36
N LYS A 754 -26.18 33.83 -6.70
CA LYS A 754 -26.40 35.27 -6.46
C LYS A 754 -27.30 35.46 -5.23
N PRO A 755 -26.82 36.08 -4.14
CA PRO A 755 -27.62 36.26 -2.93
C PRO A 755 -28.62 37.40 -3.07
N THR A 756 -29.58 37.48 -2.15
CA THR A 756 -30.49 38.63 -1.97
C THR A 756 -30.38 39.23 -0.57
N GLN A 757 -30.94 40.42 -0.37
CA GLN A 757 -31.09 41.03 0.95
C GLN A 757 -32.42 40.62 1.59
N ARG A 758 -32.49 40.72 2.92
CA ARG A 758 -33.72 40.43 3.66
C ARG A 758 -34.83 41.41 3.25
N GLY A 759 -35.99 40.87 2.92
CA GLY A 759 -37.13 41.62 2.40
C GLY A 759 -37.24 41.59 0.87
N ASP A 760 -36.16 41.25 0.16
CA ASP A 760 -36.20 41.06 -1.29
C ASP A 760 -37.04 39.83 -1.65
N ARG A 761 -37.56 39.84 -2.88
CA ARG A 761 -38.33 38.74 -3.47
C ARG A 761 -37.77 38.47 -4.85
N ILE A 762 -37.65 37.20 -5.21
CA ILE A 762 -37.25 36.77 -6.56
C ILE A 762 -38.52 36.33 -7.28
N SER A 763 -38.79 36.89 -8.46
CA SER A 763 -39.87 36.39 -9.30
C SER A 763 -39.43 35.10 -10.00
N VAL A 764 -40.37 34.24 -10.42
CA VAL A 764 -40.04 33.05 -11.23
C VAL A 764 -39.25 33.38 -12.50
N SER A 765 -39.44 34.59 -13.06
CA SER A 765 -38.72 35.03 -14.27
C SER A 765 -37.25 35.34 -13.99
N ASP A 766 -36.93 35.81 -12.78
CA ASP A 766 -35.58 36.22 -12.38
C ASP A 766 -34.80 35.07 -11.70
N ALA A 767 -35.46 33.95 -11.41
CA ALA A 767 -34.87 32.84 -10.64
C ALA A 767 -33.60 32.26 -11.28
N ASP A 768 -33.52 32.17 -12.61
CA ASP A 768 -32.35 31.64 -13.32
C ASP A 768 -31.09 32.48 -13.03
N GLU A 769 -31.21 33.79 -12.82
CA GLU A 769 -30.07 34.67 -12.47
C GLU A 769 -29.49 34.40 -11.08
N HIS A 770 -30.25 33.69 -10.24
CA HIS A 770 -29.88 33.37 -8.88
C HIS A 770 -29.33 31.96 -8.70
N ILE A 771 -29.62 31.06 -9.63
CA ILE A 771 -29.17 29.67 -9.61
C ILE A 771 -27.80 29.58 -10.31
N PHE A 772 -26.80 29.07 -9.60
CA PHE A 772 -25.48 28.78 -10.19
C PHE A 772 -25.50 27.49 -11.01
N GLY A 773 -26.22 26.48 -10.53
CA GLY A 773 -26.34 25.20 -11.21
C GLY A 773 -27.01 24.15 -10.35
N LEU A 774 -27.01 22.91 -10.85
CA LEU A 774 -27.70 21.77 -10.27
C LEU A 774 -26.70 20.68 -9.84
N VAL A 775 -27.08 19.92 -8.81
CA VAL A 775 -26.38 18.73 -8.30
C VAL A 775 -27.36 17.57 -8.12
N LEU A 776 -26.85 16.34 -8.13
CA LEU A 776 -27.57 15.19 -7.56
C LEU A 776 -27.52 15.26 -6.04
N LEU A 777 -28.58 14.83 -5.38
CA LEU A 777 -28.70 14.82 -3.93
C LEU A 777 -29.33 13.50 -3.46
N ASN A 778 -28.83 12.97 -2.35
CA ASN A 778 -29.46 11.88 -1.60
C ASN A 778 -29.78 12.37 -0.18
N ASP A 779 -31.06 12.47 0.17
CA ASP A 779 -31.49 12.83 1.51
C ASP A 779 -31.79 11.59 2.36
N TRP A 780 -30.82 11.17 3.16
CA TRP A 780 -30.92 9.93 3.90
C TRP A 780 -32.01 10.02 4.96
N SER A 781 -32.85 8.99 5.01
CA SER A 781 -34.06 9.02 5.83
C SER A 781 -34.11 7.81 6.75
N SER A 782 -34.35 8.03 8.05
CA SER A 782 -34.73 6.96 8.97
C SER A 782 -36.24 6.98 9.14
N ARG A 783 -36.94 6.11 8.41
CA ARG A 783 -38.40 6.12 8.33
C ARG A 783 -39.09 5.83 9.64
N ASP A 784 -38.47 5.01 10.49
CA ASP A 784 -38.97 4.65 11.82
C ASP A 784 -38.84 5.81 12.83
N ILE A 785 -37.71 6.52 12.84
CA ILE A 785 -37.53 7.71 13.69
C ILE A 785 -38.40 8.85 13.16
N GLN A 786 -38.35 9.09 11.85
CA GLN A 786 -39.10 10.14 11.16
C GLN A 786 -40.61 9.99 11.40
N ALA A 787 -41.16 8.78 11.32
CA ALA A 787 -42.60 8.55 11.52
C ALA A 787 -43.07 8.96 12.92
N PHE A 788 -42.23 8.82 13.95
CA PHE A 788 -42.58 9.21 15.32
C PHE A 788 -42.59 10.73 15.54
N GLU A 789 -41.70 11.47 14.88
CA GLU A 789 -41.57 12.93 15.04
C GLU A 789 -42.38 13.77 14.05
N MET A 790 -42.83 13.18 12.94
CA MET A 790 -43.47 13.89 11.82
C MET A 790 -44.69 14.74 12.23
N ASN A 791 -45.52 14.24 13.15
CA ASN A 791 -46.75 14.92 13.55
C ASN A 791 -46.58 15.65 14.91
N PRO A 792 -46.87 16.96 15.03
CA PRO A 792 -47.38 17.88 14.01
C PRO A 792 -46.30 18.78 13.35
N LEU A 793 -45.01 18.62 13.68
CA LEU A 793 -43.97 19.63 13.38
C LEU A 793 -43.05 19.31 12.21
N GLY A 794 -43.07 18.09 11.68
CA GLY A 794 -42.16 17.65 10.61
C GLY A 794 -40.88 16.95 11.12
N PRO A 795 -40.03 16.47 10.20
CA PRO A 795 -38.87 15.65 10.53
C PRO A 795 -37.72 16.44 11.15
N MET A 796 -36.95 15.79 12.01
CA MET A 796 -35.74 16.31 12.64
C MET A 796 -34.65 15.23 12.70
N ASN A 797 -34.67 14.32 13.67
CA ASN A 797 -33.61 13.33 13.87
C ASN A 797 -33.59 12.26 12.78
N GLY A 798 -34.73 11.98 12.17
CA GLY A 798 -34.87 11.05 11.06
C GLY A 798 -34.28 11.56 9.74
N LYS A 799 -33.89 12.84 9.65
CA LYS A 799 -33.35 13.49 8.43
C LYS A 799 -32.02 14.21 8.65
N SER A 800 -31.78 14.78 9.83
CA SER A 800 -30.58 15.59 10.10
C SER A 800 -29.26 14.81 10.26
N PHE A 801 -29.28 13.48 10.10
CA PHE A 801 -28.10 12.63 10.30
C PHE A 801 -27.21 12.51 9.06
N GLY A 802 -27.72 12.84 7.87
CA GLY A 802 -26.91 12.80 6.66
C GLY A 802 -27.68 13.16 5.41
N THR A 803 -27.08 13.98 4.56
CA THR A 803 -27.48 14.27 3.19
C THR A 803 -26.21 14.20 2.35
N THR A 804 -26.26 13.70 1.12
CA THR A 804 -25.06 13.61 0.26
C THR A 804 -25.32 14.30 -1.08
N ILE A 805 -24.35 15.03 -1.62
CA ILE A 805 -24.46 15.66 -2.95
C ILE A 805 -23.32 15.23 -3.90
N SER A 806 -23.60 15.23 -5.21
CA SER A 806 -22.58 15.04 -6.24
C SER A 806 -21.51 16.15 -6.18
N PRO A 807 -20.23 15.84 -6.47
CA PRO A 807 -19.13 16.79 -6.28
C PRO A 807 -19.04 17.86 -7.39
N TRP A 808 -19.85 17.74 -8.43
CA TRP A 808 -19.85 18.60 -9.61
C TRP A 808 -21.18 19.36 -9.72
N VAL A 809 -21.11 20.69 -9.80
CA VAL A 809 -22.25 21.56 -10.08
C VAL A 809 -22.32 21.78 -11.59
N VAL A 810 -23.43 21.35 -12.20
CA VAL A 810 -23.70 21.52 -13.64
C VAL A 810 -24.48 22.81 -13.83
N THR A 811 -23.99 23.72 -14.67
CA THR A 811 -24.62 25.04 -14.84
C THR A 811 -25.91 24.97 -15.65
N LEU A 812 -26.77 25.99 -15.52
CA LEU A 812 -28.02 26.06 -16.30
C LEU A 812 -27.74 26.21 -17.80
N GLU A 813 -26.66 26.88 -18.19
CA GLU A 813 -26.25 27.04 -19.58
C GLU A 813 -25.94 25.69 -20.25
N ALA A 814 -25.33 24.75 -19.51
CA ALA A 814 -25.07 23.40 -20.01
C ALA A 814 -26.37 22.60 -20.23
N LEU A 815 -27.43 22.94 -19.51
CA LEU A 815 -28.72 22.26 -19.54
C LEU A 815 -29.73 22.90 -20.51
N GLU A 816 -29.50 24.13 -20.94
CA GLU A 816 -30.41 24.88 -21.84
C GLU A 816 -30.83 24.11 -23.10
N PRO A 817 -29.94 23.35 -23.80
CA PRO A 817 -30.35 22.53 -24.95
C PRO A 817 -31.38 21.44 -24.63
N PHE A 818 -31.48 21.07 -23.34
CA PHE A 818 -32.37 20.02 -22.83
C PHE A 818 -33.58 20.60 -22.10
N ALA A 819 -33.82 21.92 -22.21
CA ALA A 819 -34.99 22.56 -21.65
C ALA A 819 -36.29 21.97 -22.24
N ILE A 820 -37.24 21.66 -21.37
CA ILE A 820 -38.52 21.05 -21.70
C ILE A 820 -39.65 21.67 -20.88
N GLN A 821 -40.88 21.56 -21.40
CA GLN A 821 -42.08 21.98 -20.68
C GLN A 821 -42.31 21.07 -19.46
N PRO A 822 -42.52 21.63 -18.25
CA PRO A 822 -42.91 20.84 -17.08
C PRO A 822 -44.33 20.29 -17.22
N PRO A 823 -44.74 19.33 -16.38
CA PRO A 823 -46.11 18.81 -16.37
C PRO A 823 -47.15 19.92 -16.14
N THR A 824 -48.31 19.78 -16.77
CA THR A 824 -49.44 20.69 -16.57
C THR A 824 -49.93 20.64 -15.13
N LYS A 825 -50.15 21.80 -14.52
CA LYS A 825 -50.72 21.92 -13.18
C LYS A 825 -52.20 21.54 -13.17
N ASP A 826 -52.65 20.78 -12.18
CA ASP A 826 -54.07 20.37 -12.04
C ASP A 826 -54.98 21.57 -11.76
N ILE A 827 -54.43 22.58 -11.08
CA ILE A 827 -55.09 23.84 -10.77
C ILE A 827 -54.20 25.02 -11.19
N PRO A 828 -54.78 26.20 -11.49
CA PRO A 828 -53.99 27.38 -11.80
C PRO A 828 -53.04 27.75 -10.65
N ALA A 829 -51.75 27.92 -10.97
CA ALA A 829 -50.75 28.39 -10.01
C ALA A 829 -51.07 29.83 -9.56
N PRO A 830 -50.72 30.20 -8.31
CA PRO A 830 -50.89 31.57 -7.84
C PRO A 830 -50.02 32.54 -8.65
N SER A 831 -50.41 33.82 -8.70
CA SER A 831 -49.82 34.81 -9.62
C SER A 831 -48.30 34.97 -9.52
N TYR A 832 -47.70 34.75 -8.35
CA TYR A 832 -46.24 34.84 -8.15
C TYR A 832 -45.47 33.60 -8.63
N LEU A 833 -46.15 32.48 -8.86
CA LEU A 833 -45.63 31.24 -9.44
C LEU A 833 -46.08 31.02 -10.89
N LEU A 834 -46.70 32.02 -11.52
CA LEU A 834 -47.07 31.95 -12.93
C LEU A 834 -45.82 32.18 -13.80
N ASP A 835 -45.15 31.11 -14.19
CA ASP A 835 -44.05 31.18 -15.13
C ASP A 835 -44.56 31.31 -16.58
N LYS A 836 -44.02 32.30 -17.29
CA LYS A 836 -44.30 32.52 -18.72
C LYS A 836 -43.31 31.78 -19.63
N LYS A 837 -42.24 31.21 -19.07
CA LYS A 837 -41.27 30.40 -19.81
C LYS A 837 -41.89 29.03 -20.11
N GLU A 838 -42.17 28.76 -21.38
CA GLU A 838 -42.78 27.50 -21.82
C GLU A 838 -41.94 26.27 -21.45
N LYS A 839 -40.61 26.39 -21.55
CA LYS A 839 -39.64 25.35 -21.21
C LYS A 839 -38.86 25.75 -19.95
N SER A 840 -39.42 25.46 -18.78
CA SER A 840 -38.88 25.81 -17.47
C SER A 840 -38.37 24.61 -16.65
N SER A 841 -38.37 23.41 -17.23
CA SER A 841 -37.74 22.20 -16.67
C SER A 841 -36.68 21.65 -17.62
N TYR A 842 -36.01 20.56 -17.25
CA TYR A 842 -34.94 19.94 -18.02
C TYR A 842 -35.18 18.43 -18.19
N ASN A 843 -34.89 17.92 -19.38
CA ASN A 843 -34.94 16.49 -19.67
C ASN A 843 -33.69 15.78 -19.13
N ILE A 844 -33.69 15.51 -17.83
CA ILE A 844 -32.61 14.82 -17.12
C ILE A 844 -33.12 13.44 -16.72
N ALA A 845 -32.50 12.39 -17.24
CA ALA A 845 -32.71 11.01 -16.80
C ALA A 845 -31.91 10.78 -15.51
N LEU A 846 -32.55 10.16 -14.52
CA LEU A 846 -32.01 9.87 -13.21
C LEU A 846 -32.09 8.37 -12.94
N ARG A 847 -31.14 7.84 -12.18
CA ARG A 847 -31.13 6.44 -11.77
C ARG A 847 -30.59 6.31 -10.35
N ALA A 848 -31.23 5.48 -9.54
CA ALA A 848 -30.73 5.05 -8.24
C ALA A 848 -30.45 3.54 -8.23
N GLU A 849 -29.33 3.17 -7.62
CA GLU A 849 -28.88 1.80 -7.45
C GLU A 849 -28.50 1.56 -5.99
N VAL A 850 -28.93 0.43 -5.43
CA VAL A 850 -28.44 -0.06 -4.14
C VAL A 850 -27.27 -1.02 -4.39
N LEU A 851 -26.16 -0.77 -3.70
CA LEU A 851 -24.91 -1.52 -3.81
C LEU A 851 -24.84 -2.50 -2.63
N THR A 852 -24.89 -3.80 -2.93
CA THR A 852 -24.82 -4.88 -1.93
C THR A 852 -23.84 -5.95 -2.38
N GLY A 853 -22.92 -6.37 -1.52
CA GLY A 853 -22.01 -7.50 -1.83
C GLY A 853 -21.12 -7.32 -3.08
N GLY A 854 -20.97 -6.09 -3.58
CA GLY A 854 -20.24 -5.78 -4.82
C GLY A 854 -21.11 -5.79 -6.09
N GLU A 855 -22.40 -6.08 -5.99
CA GLU A 855 -23.38 -5.95 -7.08
C GLU A 855 -24.22 -4.69 -6.93
N ALA A 856 -24.70 -4.15 -8.06
CA ALA A 856 -25.64 -3.04 -8.10
C ALA A 856 -27.03 -3.56 -8.46
N THR A 857 -28.03 -3.19 -7.66
CA THR A 857 -29.44 -3.43 -7.96
C THR A 857 -30.07 -2.10 -8.33
N THR A 858 -30.59 -1.97 -9.55
CA THR A 858 -31.34 -0.76 -9.92
C THR A 858 -32.68 -0.79 -9.22
N VAL A 859 -32.94 0.27 -8.46
CA VAL A 859 -34.14 0.41 -7.63
C VAL A 859 -35.04 1.55 -8.11
N CYS A 860 -34.51 2.47 -8.91
CA CYS A 860 -35.30 3.56 -9.50
C CYS A 860 -34.71 4.01 -10.84
N ASN A 861 -35.57 4.18 -11.85
CA ASN A 861 -35.31 5.00 -13.03
C ASN A 861 -36.30 6.18 -13.02
N ALA A 862 -35.79 7.41 -12.97
CA ALA A 862 -36.62 8.60 -12.87
C ALA A 862 -36.26 9.67 -13.90
N LYS A 863 -37.10 10.71 -14.01
CA LYS A 863 -36.82 11.88 -14.85
C LYS A 863 -37.17 13.17 -14.12
N LEU A 864 -36.28 14.16 -14.17
CA LEU A 864 -36.54 15.49 -13.60
C LEU A 864 -37.74 16.17 -14.29
N SER A 865 -38.04 15.84 -15.55
CA SER A 865 -39.20 16.39 -16.26
C SER A 865 -40.55 16.00 -15.66
N TRP A 866 -40.60 15.07 -14.70
CA TRP A 866 -41.83 14.69 -13.97
C TRP A 866 -42.15 15.60 -12.79
N MET A 867 -41.21 16.47 -12.41
CA MET A 867 -41.38 17.36 -11.26
C MET A 867 -42.54 18.31 -11.48
N TYR A 868 -43.52 18.28 -10.57
CA TYR A 868 -44.69 19.15 -10.62
C TYR A 868 -44.25 20.59 -10.44
N TRP A 869 -43.43 20.90 -9.42
CA TRP A 869 -42.82 22.23 -9.21
C TRP A 869 -41.36 22.28 -9.72
N THR A 870 -41.00 23.37 -10.39
CA THR A 870 -39.67 23.59 -11.00
C THR A 870 -38.73 24.34 -10.05
N PHE A 871 -37.41 24.30 -10.28
CA PHE A 871 -36.45 25.07 -9.48
C PHE A 871 -36.74 26.58 -9.42
N ARG A 872 -37.32 27.13 -10.49
CA ARG A 872 -37.78 28.54 -10.52
C ARG A 872 -38.89 28.80 -9.51
N ASP A 873 -39.82 27.86 -9.39
CA ASP A 873 -40.89 27.91 -8.39
C ASP A 873 -40.33 27.86 -6.97
N LEU A 874 -39.34 27.00 -6.72
CA LEU A 874 -38.70 26.86 -5.40
C LEU A 874 -38.04 28.17 -4.96
N VAL A 875 -37.26 28.81 -5.83
CA VAL A 875 -36.60 30.09 -5.52
C VAL A 875 -37.61 31.21 -5.25
N ALA A 876 -38.65 31.30 -6.07
CA ALA A 876 -39.72 32.28 -5.85
C ALA A 876 -40.48 32.01 -4.54
N GLN A 877 -40.80 30.75 -4.27
CA GLN A 877 -41.46 30.31 -3.05
C GLN A 877 -40.62 30.58 -1.80
N GLN A 878 -39.31 30.30 -1.84
CA GLN A 878 -38.40 30.54 -0.73
C GLN A 878 -38.38 32.01 -0.32
N THR A 879 -38.46 32.92 -1.29
CA THR A 879 -38.26 34.36 -1.05
C THR A 879 -39.54 35.17 -0.92
N ILE A 880 -40.72 34.62 -1.23
CA ILE A 880 -41.98 35.38 -1.32
C ILE A 880 -42.35 36.12 -0.03
N ASN A 881 -42.01 35.54 1.13
CA ASN A 881 -42.27 36.14 2.45
C ASN A 881 -41.21 37.18 2.87
N GLY A 882 -40.21 37.47 2.02
CA GLY A 882 -39.08 38.34 2.31
C GLY A 882 -37.88 37.62 2.97
N CYS A 883 -37.87 36.28 3.02
CA CYS A 883 -36.67 35.52 3.32
C CYS A 883 -35.65 35.72 2.20
N ASN A 884 -34.40 35.96 2.56
CA ASN A 884 -33.34 36.10 1.58
C ASN A 884 -32.66 34.75 1.31
N VAL A 885 -32.09 34.62 0.13
CA VAL A 885 -31.19 33.51 -0.21
C VAL A 885 -29.74 33.98 -0.14
N ARG A 886 -28.84 33.07 0.22
CA ARG A 886 -27.39 33.30 0.32
C ARG A 886 -26.65 32.45 -0.72
N THR A 887 -25.49 32.92 -1.15
CA THR A 887 -24.60 32.11 -1.98
C THR A 887 -24.24 30.82 -1.24
N GLY A 888 -24.47 29.67 -1.88
CA GLY A 888 -24.27 28.35 -1.29
C GLY A 888 -25.51 27.75 -0.62
N ASP A 889 -26.65 28.45 -0.58
CA ASP A 889 -27.91 27.82 -0.19
C ASP A 889 -28.29 26.72 -1.17
N VAL A 890 -28.79 25.60 -0.64
CA VAL A 890 -29.23 24.41 -1.38
C VAL A 890 -30.74 24.32 -1.29
N LEU A 891 -31.42 24.30 -2.44
CA LEU A 891 -32.87 24.04 -2.52
C LEU A 891 -33.09 22.73 -3.27
N ALA A 892 -33.52 21.69 -2.55
CA ALA A 892 -33.72 20.36 -3.12
C ALA A 892 -35.15 20.15 -3.59
N THR A 893 -35.31 19.23 -4.54
CA THR A 893 -36.60 18.92 -5.16
C THR A 893 -37.54 18.15 -4.25
N GLY A 894 -37.02 17.48 -3.22
CA GLY A 894 -37.64 16.28 -2.69
C GLY A 894 -37.45 15.09 -3.61
N THR A 895 -37.84 13.92 -3.12
CA THR A 895 -37.76 12.65 -3.84
C THR A 895 -38.43 12.73 -5.22
N VAL A 896 -37.69 12.33 -6.26
CA VAL A 896 -38.14 12.28 -7.65
C VAL A 896 -38.69 10.88 -7.95
N SER A 897 -40.01 10.76 -7.96
CA SER A 897 -40.71 9.50 -8.29
C SER A 897 -41.64 9.63 -9.49
N GLY A 898 -41.87 8.49 -10.16
CA GLY A 898 -42.90 8.28 -11.17
C GLY A 898 -44.02 7.36 -10.67
N ALA A 899 -44.88 6.93 -11.59
CA ALA A 899 -46.06 6.10 -11.29
C ALA A 899 -45.82 4.60 -11.51
N GLY A 900 -44.72 4.23 -12.19
CA GLY A 900 -44.33 2.84 -12.41
C GLY A 900 -43.64 2.20 -11.20
N ASP A 901 -43.70 0.87 -11.12
CA ASP A 901 -43.13 0.11 -10.00
C ASP A 901 -41.59 0.26 -9.87
N ASP A 902 -40.88 0.53 -10.97
CA ASP A 902 -39.45 0.79 -11.03
C ASP A 902 -39.08 2.29 -11.06
N GLU A 903 -40.06 3.16 -10.80
CA GLU A 903 -39.93 4.63 -10.82
C GLU A 903 -40.02 5.23 -9.40
N HIS A 904 -40.02 4.40 -8.35
CA HIS A 904 -40.09 4.82 -6.95
C HIS A 904 -38.74 5.38 -6.47
N GLY A 905 -38.70 6.68 -6.14
CA GLY A 905 -37.47 7.39 -5.76
C GLY A 905 -36.93 7.09 -4.37
N CYS A 906 -37.62 6.27 -3.57
CA CYS A 906 -37.19 5.83 -2.25
C CYS A 906 -37.74 4.44 -1.88
N LEU A 907 -37.16 3.78 -0.86
CA LEU A 907 -37.61 2.48 -0.38
C LEU A 907 -38.95 2.54 0.34
N LEU A 908 -39.32 3.68 0.94
CA LEU A 908 -40.66 3.88 1.54
C LEU A 908 -41.77 3.56 0.53
N GLU A 909 -41.65 4.10 -0.68
CA GLU A 909 -42.62 3.86 -1.76
C GLU A 909 -42.55 2.42 -2.26
N MET A 910 -41.35 1.96 -2.64
CA MET A 910 -41.14 0.62 -3.21
C MET A 910 -41.59 -0.51 -2.27
N THR A 911 -41.43 -0.33 -0.96
CA THR A 911 -41.81 -1.34 0.05
C THR A 911 -43.19 -1.14 0.66
N LYS A 912 -43.94 -0.13 0.19
CA LYS A 912 -45.24 0.26 0.76
C LYS A 912 -45.18 0.48 2.27
N GLY A 913 -44.15 1.20 2.74
CA GLY A 913 -43.93 1.43 4.17
C GLY A 913 -43.41 0.21 4.91
N GLY A 914 -42.54 -0.59 4.30
CA GLY A 914 -42.01 -1.79 4.91
C GLY A 914 -43.02 -2.95 5.01
N LYS A 915 -44.04 -2.98 4.15
CA LYS A 915 -45.05 -4.05 4.10
C LYS A 915 -44.75 -5.11 3.04
N VAL A 916 -44.00 -4.76 2.00
CA VAL A 916 -43.60 -5.64 0.90
C VAL A 916 -42.09 -5.60 0.71
N GLY A 917 -41.46 -6.76 0.55
CA GLY A 917 -40.03 -6.86 0.30
C GLY A 917 -39.66 -6.65 -1.16
N TRP A 918 -38.43 -6.19 -1.39
CA TRP A 918 -37.79 -6.16 -2.70
C TRP A 918 -36.56 -7.08 -2.71
N LYS A 919 -36.08 -7.45 -3.89
CA LYS A 919 -34.94 -8.36 -4.03
C LYS A 919 -33.74 -7.64 -4.64
N THR A 920 -32.59 -7.81 -4.01
CA THR A 920 -31.29 -7.46 -4.58
C THR A 920 -30.91 -8.43 -5.71
N THR A 921 -29.98 -8.02 -6.57
CA THR A 921 -29.46 -8.84 -7.69
C THR A 921 -28.93 -10.21 -7.22
N ASP A 922 -28.35 -10.28 -6.01
CA ASP A 922 -27.87 -11.51 -5.36
C ASP A 922 -29.00 -12.37 -4.75
N GLY A 923 -30.27 -11.96 -4.93
CA GLY A 923 -31.46 -12.69 -4.54
C GLY A 923 -31.92 -12.49 -3.10
N GLN A 924 -31.25 -11.63 -2.31
CA GLN A 924 -31.66 -11.38 -0.93
C GLN A 924 -32.91 -10.50 -0.86
N GLU A 925 -33.82 -10.87 0.03
CA GLU A 925 -35.02 -10.07 0.30
C GLU A 925 -34.68 -8.93 1.28
N ARG A 926 -35.20 -7.74 1.01
CA ARG A 926 -34.91 -6.49 1.71
C ARG A 926 -36.17 -5.67 1.91
N MET A 927 -36.14 -4.85 2.97
CA MET A 927 -37.14 -3.80 3.21
C MET A 927 -36.45 -2.44 3.13
N TYR A 928 -35.48 -2.23 4.02
CA TYR A 928 -34.69 -1.02 4.13
C TYR A 928 -33.20 -1.32 4.04
N LEU A 929 -32.38 -0.27 3.96
CA LEU A 929 -30.92 -0.37 3.85
C LEU A 929 -30.29 -0.94 5.13
N GLN A 930 -29.38 -1.87 4.95
CA GLN A 930 -28.59 -2.53 5.99
C GLN A 930 -27.20 -1.89 6.12
N ASP A 931 -26.50 -2.24 7.19
CA ASP A 931 -25.12 -1.80 7.38
C ASP A 931 -24.20 -2.41 6.32
N GLY A 932 -23.39 -1.56 5.70
CA GLY A 932 -22.53 -1.93 4.58
C GLY A 932 -23.17 -1.68 3.20
N ASP A 933 -24.49 -1.43 3.13
CA ASP A 933 -25.15 -1.10 1.87
C ASP A 933 -24.70 0.29 1.38
N GLY A 934 -24.47 0.40 0.08
CA GLY A 934 -24.24 1.67 -0.61
C GLY A 934 -25.45 2.10 -1.41
N VAL A 935 -25.58 3.39 -1.67
CA VAL A 935 -26.54 3.94 -2.63
C VAL A 935 -25.78 4.80 -3.61
N ARG A 936 -26.05 4.60 -4.90
CA ARG A 936 -25.45 5.33 -6.01
C ARG A 936 -26.55 5.95 -6.85
N MET A 937 -26.42 7.25 -7.08
CA MET A 937 -27.31 8.02 -7.95
C MET A 937 -26.51 8.59 -9.11
N SER A 938 -27.10 8.54 -10.31
CA SER A 938 -26.52 9.10 -11.53
C SER A 938 -27.57 9.89 -12.31
N GLY A 939 -27.11 10.87 -13.09
CA GLY A 939 -27.97 11.77 -13.85
C GLY A 939 -27.35 12.23 -15.17
N TYR A 940 -28.18 12.34 -16.21
CA TYR A 940 -27.76 12.63 -17.59
C TYR A 940 -28.80 13.45 -18.36
N ALA A 941 -28.33 14.43 -19.13
CA ALA A 941 -29.11 15.17 -20.11
C ALA A 941 -28.48 14.98 -21.51
N GLY A 942 -29.11 14.13 -22.33
CA GLY A 942 -28.61 13.79 -23.67
C GLY A 942 -27.17 13.24 -23.68
N ASP A 943 -26.45 13.50 -24.78
CA ASP A 943 -25.06 13.08 -24.95
C ASP A 943 -24.11 14.17 -24.41
N GLY A 944 -23.25 13.80 -23.46
CA GLY A 944 -22.15 14.66 -23.02
C GLY A 944 -22.42 15.59 -21.84
N VAL A 945 -23.65 15.64 -21.29
CA VAL A 945 -23.99 16.36 -20.06
C VAL A 945 -24.42 15.39 -18.95
N GLY A 946 -23.51 15.08 -18.03
CA GLY A 946 -23.78 14.25 -16.86
C GLY A 946 -23.42 14.96 -15.55
N PHE A 947 -23.89 14.37 -14.45
CA PHE A 947 -23.72 14.91 -13.08
C PHE A 947 -22.64 14.18 -12.26
N GLY A 948 -21.93 13.23 -12.88
CA GLY A 948 -21.11 12.26 -12.16
C GLY A 948 -21.99 11.33 -11.32
N GLU A 949 -21.51 10.94 -10.14
CA GLU A 949 -22.26 10.12 -9.19
C GLU A 949 -22.39 10.81 -7.82
N CYS A 950 -23.56 10.66 -7.21
CA CYS A 950 -23.76 10.86 -5.77
C CYS A 950 -23.81 9.49 -5.10
N VAL A 951 -22.78 9.17 -4.31
CA VAL A 951 -22.61 7.87 -3.66
C VAL A 951 -22.47 8.05 -2.17
N GLY A 952 -23.10 7.19 -1.37
CA GLY A 952 -22.81 7.09 0.06
C GLY A 952 -23.08 5.68 0.58
N PHE A 953 -22.48 5.36 1.73
CA PHE A 953 -22.53 4.04 2.34
C PHE A 953 -23.01 4.11 3.78
N ILE A 954 -23.97 3.26 4.14
CA ILE A 954 -24.45 3.14 5.51
C ILE A 954 -23.43 2.35 6.33
N VAL A 955 -22.97 2.93 7.43
CA VAL A 955 -22.14 2.24 8.43
C VAL A 955 -22.91 2.04 9.74
N PRO A 956 -22.56 1.02 10.54
CA PRO A 956 -23.22 0.75 11.80
C PRO A 956 -23.28 1.97 12.71
N ALA A 957 -24.36 2.05 13.49
CA ALA A 957 -24.53 3.10 14.47
C ALA A 957 -23.40 3.02 15.51
N ARG A 958 -22.88 4.17 15.94
CA ARG A 958 -21.81 4.20 16.96
C ARG A 958 -22.40 3.87 18.34
N PRO A 959 -21.77 2.98 19.13
CA PRO A 959 -22.24 2.70 20.49
C PRO A 959 -22.34 3.99 21.31
N ILE A 960 -23.42 4.10 22.09
CA ILE A 960 -23.66 5.19 23.05
C ILE A 960 -23.04 4.84 24.39
#